data_AF-A0A832ZE87-F1
#
_entry.id   AF-A0A832ZE87-F1
#
_cell.length_a   1.000
_cell.length_b   1.000
_cell.length_c   1.000
_cell.angle_alpha   90.00
_cell.angle_beta   90.00
_cell.angle_gamma   90.00
#
_symmetry.space_group_name_H-M   'P 1'
#
loop_
_entity.id
_entity.type
_entity.pdbx_description
1 polymer ?
#
loop_
_entity_poly.entity_id
_entity_poly.type
_entity_poly.pdbx_seq_one_letter_code
_entity_poly.pdbx_strand_id
1 'polypeptide(L)'
;MVTKFNLYAGFIIALIVVAALAYFAGSSMAPTKTITVTETITGAPATKTITVTITQTAGAKTPARTATPPKPAKGPTKVIEVSNAVVVVAPKDAELPKVEAKGKKLVIVRYEVDLAKTKPIGESHAFVDINPAFYRDICADALIVAARKTADPTIREALYEAIYKISNDEAPILWLGQYKLVRVYWSWLHGRYYHPTLAERYDLLWEDSNASKVPIGVRDYVNDHRTYVMVTIGWPDTFDPAADYETFGWAIWHNIGDTLVTYWKDETREVVPDLAVAWVYDKDATTWYFVIRGGVKAYDPWHDKTYDISAIDVLFSIWRIARLKLDPSWMITEFVDVNASKVLSEEEFEKILASGELVAEYKGKKVHPKSLDELLKLFGYSGETAGVVMLKLYFPYTPILSILADPFTSVIPMKYLFDNVPELKGKYEEALKASNYGKNPAAWAKYFGVGENEPTHLYLHKYPVGTGPYYVAEYKQDSYIVLKYNPYYWNATLWRQKPYGVDGKPVHETVIYLINNDPVSRIELLKKGVGDTAVIPLDRLKDVEGYKYPDTEFRVVVERGTLQPTIVFIVLNAAKEPFNNKLVRKALMYAIPFEQIRDVVYAGMLERLYGVIPAGFPGHNDEIVERYTFNLAKAKALIKQSGIDPTKYT
;
A
#
# COMPACT_ATOMS: atom_id res chain seq x y z
N MET A 1 -4.84 -46.88 11.51
CA MET A 1 -4.16 -46.39 10.28
C MET A 1 -5.03 -45.36 9.55
N VAL A 2 -5.63 -44.42 10.31
CA VAL A 2 -6.48 -43.31 9.85
C VAL A 2 -6.33 -42.23 10.93
N THR A 3 -5.27 -41.43 10.88
CA THR A 3 -5.05 -40.28 11.81
C THR A 3 -3.88 -39.35 11.43
N LYS A 4 -3.47 -39.25 10.15
CA LYS A 4 -2.36 -38.36 9.74
C LYS A 4 -2.55 -37.53 8.46
N PHE A 5 -3.78 -37.38 7.96
CA PHE A 5 -4.03 -36.62 6.72
C PHE A 5 -4.74 -35.26 6.88
N ASN A 6 -5.17 -34.88 8.09
CA ASN A 6 -5.92 -33.63 8.33
C ASN A 6 -5.08 -32.46 8.89
N LEU A 7 -3.74 -32.52 8.86
CA LEU A 7 -2.88 -31.46 9.42
C LEU A 7 -2.33 -30.45 8.40
N TYR A 8 -2.57 -30.61 7.09
CA TYR A 8 -1.89 -29.83 6.06
C TYR A 8 -2.68 -28.67 5.43
N ALA A 9 -3.98 -28.52 5.71
CA ALA A 9 -4.79 -27.41 5.18
C ALA A 9 -4.78 -26.15 6.07
N GLY A 10 -4.37 -26.26 7.35
CA GLY A 10 -4.28 -25.14 8.29
C GLY A 10 -2.90 -24.47 8.39
N PHE A 11 -1.91 -24.94 7.63
CA PHE A 11 -0.50 -24.55 7.82
C PHE A 11 0.01 -23.44 6.87
N ILE A 12 -0.82 -22.97 5.94
CA ILE A 12 -0.40 -21.97 4.92
C ILE A 12 -0.74 -20.52 5.33
N ILE A 13 -1.55 -20.31 6.38
CA ILE A 13 -1.98 -18.96 6.80
C ILE A 13 -1.24 -18.47 8.07
N ALA A 14 -0.49 -19.34 8.77
CA ALA A 14 0.10 -19.02 10.07
C ALA A 14 1.59 -18.57 10.05
N LEU A 15 2.16 -18.20 8.90
CA LEU A 15 3.61 -17.92 8.77
C LEU A 15 3.96 -16.48 8.37
N ILE A 16 3.17 -15.50 8.80
CA ILE A 16 3.50 -14.06 8.66
C ILE A 16 3.77 -13.36 10.00
N VAL A 17 3.46 -13.96 11.17
CA VAL A 17 3.29 -13.16 12.41
C VAL A 17 4.42 -13.26 13.47
N VAL A 18 5.54 -13.98 13.29
CA VAL A 18 6.47 -14.24 14.42
C VAL A 18 7.91 -13.71 14.26
N ALA A 19 8.14 -12.54 13.66
CA ALA A 19 9.51 -11.98 13.60
C ALA A 19 9.68 -10.49 13.94
N ALA A 20 8.62 -9.73 14.23
CA ALA A 20 8.71 -8.26 14.37
C ALA A 20 8.99 -7.74 15.80
N LEU A 21 8.90 -8.59 16.84
CA LEU A 21 8.79 -8.13 18.24
C LEU A 21 10.12 -7.85 18.98
N ALA A 22 11.27 -7.83 18.30
CA ALA A 22 12.52 -7.53 18.97
C ALA A 22 13.38 -6.53 18.19
N TYR A 23 13.61 -5.38 18.83
CA TYR A 23 14.85 -4.58 18.74
C TYR A 23 14.94 -3.49 17.66
N PHE A 24 14.35 -2.31 17.92
CA PHE A 24 14.87 -1.04 17.39
C PHE A 24 14.95 0.06 18.46
N ALA A 25 15.86 -0.13 19.42
CA ALA A 25 16.42 0.97 20.19
C ALA A 25 17.71 1.47 19.51
N GLY A 26 17.64 2.66 18.91
CA GLY A 26 18.82 3.49 18.63
C GLY A 26 19.20 3.67 17.15
N SER A 27 18.81 4.81 16.57
CA SER A 27 19.67 5.56 15.65
C SER A 27 19.13 6.98 15.47
N SER A 28 20.00 7.95 15.70
CA SER A 28 19.78 9.40 15.63
C SER A 28 19.56 9.91 14.20
N MET A 29 18.81 11.01 14.10
CA MET A 29 18.53 11.75 12.86
C MET A 29 19.80 12.04 12.05
N ALA A 30 19.72 11.84 10.72
CA ALA A 30 20.78 12.17 9.76
C ALA A 30 20.35 13.35 8.86
N PRO A 31 21.30 14.16 8.37
CA PRO A 31 21.02 15.44 7.71
C PRO A 31 20.50 15.31 6.27
N THR A 32 19.84 16.38 5.82
CA THR A 32 19.18 16.57 4.51
C THR A 32 20.09 16.29 3.31
N LYS A 33 19.52 15.69 2.25
CA LYS A 33 20.20 15.24 1.02
C LYS A 33 19.79 16.11 -0.18
N THR A 34 20.74 16.43 -1.06
CA THR A 34 20.48 17.06 -2.37
C THR A 34 20.94 16.13 -3.48
N ILE A 35 20.08 15.90 -4.49
CA ILE A 35 20.36 15.03 -5.64
C ILE A 35 20.09 15.81 -6.92
N THR A 36 21.02 15.73 -7.88
CA THR A 36 20.87 16.31 -9.22
C THR A 36 20.58 15.21 -10.23
N VAL A 37 19.39 15.24 -10.84
CA VAL A 37 19.08 14.48 -12.07
C VAL A 37 19.32 15.43 -13.23
N THR A 38 20.22 15.08 -14.15
CA THR A 38 20.43 15.86 -15.36
C THR A 38 19.83 15.12 -16.55
N GLU A 39 18.79 15.71 -17.15
CA GLU A 39 18.27 15.32 -18.45
C GLU A 39 19.07 16.09 -19.51
N THR A 40 19.75 15.38 -20.40
CA THR A 40 20.45 16.01 -21.53
C THR A 40 19.90 15.44 -22.82
N ILE A 41 19.34 16.32 -23.65
CA ILE A 41 18.93 16.01 -25.01
C ILE A 41 20.11 16.37 -25.92
N THR A 42 20.72 15.37 -26.55
CA THR A 42 21.78 15.62 -27.56
C THR A 42 21.51 14.85 -28.84
N GLY A 43 21.57 15.58 -29.96
CA GLY A 43 21.80 15.09 -31.33
C GLY A 43 20.71 14.22 -31.96
N ALA A 44 20.41 14.46 -33.24
CA ALA A 44 19.56 13.58 -34.02
C ALA A 44 20.29 12.26 -34.38
N PRO A 45 19.61 11.10 -34.33
CA PRO A 45 18.23 10.92 -33.88
C PRO A 45 18.16 10.93 -32.34
N ALA A 46 17.17 11.68 -31.82
CA ALA A 46 17.07 12.16 -30.44
C ALA A 46 17.51 11.15 -29.37
N THR A 47 18.71 11.34 -28.84
CA THR A 47 19.20 10.61 -27.66
C THR A 47 18.84 11.40 -26.41
N LYS A 48 17.94 10.84 -25.57
CA LYS A 48 17.71 11.35 -24.21
C LYS A 48 18.66 10.63 -23.26
N THR A 49 19.68 11.34 -22.76
CA THR A 49 20.58 10.81 -21.73
C THR A 49 20.08 11.27 -20.36
N ILE A 50 19.82 10.31 -19.48
CA ILE A 50 19.51 10.59 -18.07
C ILE A 50 20.73 10.18 -17.27
N THR A 51 21.34 11.13 -16.58
CA THR A 51 22.40 10.81 -15.63
C THR A 51 21.83 10.91 -14.22
N VAL A 52 21.63 9.76 -13.57
CA VAL A 52 21.37 9.71 -12.13
C VAL A 52 22.72 9.60 -11.43
N THR A 53 23.20 10.70 -10.85
CA THR A 53 24.40 10.68 -10.00
C THR A 53 23.98 10.63 -8.54
N ILE A 54 24.30 9.53 -7.85
CA ILE A 54 24.17 9.43 -6.40
C ILE A 54 25.49 9.93 -5.80
N THR A 55 25.47 11.08 -5.11
CA THR A 55 26.64 11.60 -4.37
C THR A 55 26.23 11.80 -2.92
N GLN A 56 27.00 11.26 -1.98
CA GLN A 56 26.88 11.57 -0.56
C GLN A 56 28.04 12.48 -0.16
N THR A 57 27.75 13.61 0.48
CA THR A 57 28.78 14.43 1.15
C THR A 57 29.10 13.83 2.51
N ALA A 58 30.38 13.59 2.77
CA ALA A 58 30.88 13.05 4.03
C ALA A 58 30.70 14.07 5.18
N GLY A 59 30.10 13.65 6.30
CA GLY A 59 30.00 14.42 7.53
C GLY A 59 30.86 13.81 8.65
N ALA A 60 31.72 14.66 9.23
CA ALA A 60 32.54 14.54 10.45
C ALA A 60 33.33 13.24 10.71
N LYS A 61 34.66 13.36 10.62
CA LYS A 61 35.67 12.34 10.95
C LYS A 61 35.64 11.94 12.43
N THR A 62 35.49 10.65 12.70
CA THR A 62 36.03 10.00 13.92
C THR A 62 37.42 9.43 13.57
N PRO A 63 38.38 9.32 14.51
CA PRO A 63 39.79 9.19 14.17
C PRO A 63 40.13 7.84 13.53
N ALA A 64 41.14 7.91 12.67
CA ALA A 64 41.52 6.91 11.69
C ALA A 64 41.82 5.53 12.27
N ARG A 65 41.23 4.51 11.63
CA ARG A 65 41.83 3.19 11.52
C ARG A 65 42.48 3.13 10.14
N THR A 66 43.81 3.06 10.13
CA THR A 66 44.67 3.00 8.95
C THR A 66 44.46 1.70 8.19
N ALA A 67 43.51 1.71 7.27
CA ALA A 67 43.49 0.87 6.08
C ALA A 67 42.65 1.60 5.03
N THR A 68 43.27 2.00 3.93
CA THR A 68 42.54 2.47 2.74
C THR A 68 41.54 1.37 2.37
N PRO A 69 40.22 1.65 2.31
CA PRO A 69 39.26 0.64 1.87
C PRO A 69 39.68 0.17 0.47
N PRO A 70 39.63 -1.13 0.17
CA PRO A 70 39.89 -1.59 -1.18
C PRO A 70 38.94 -0.88 -2.13
N LYS A 71 39.47 -0.37 -3.25
CA LYS A 71 38.68 0.22 -4.34
C LYS A 71 37.57 -0.79 -4.68
N PRO A 72 36.28 -0.42 -4.65
CA PRO A 72 35.21 -1.39 -4.90
C PRO A 72 35.46 -2.05 -6.26
N ALA A 73 35.39 -3.39 -6.30
CA ALA A 73 35.51 -4.14 -7.54
C ALA A 73 34.56 -3.53 -8.59
N LYS A 74 35.02 -3.37 -9.83
CA LYS A 74 34.18 -2.87 -10.93
C LYS A 74 32.94 -3.77 -10.99
N GLY A 75 31.78 -3.25 -10.57
CA GLY A 75 30.53 -4.01 -10.57
C GLY A 75 30.09 -4.41 -11.98
N PRO A 76 29.10 -5.30 -12.11
CA PRO A 76 28.63 -5.77 -13.42
C PRO A 76 28.02 -4.66 -14.28
N THR A 77 28.23 -4.74 -15.59
CA THR A 77 27.47 -3.97 -16.59
C THR A 77 26.46 -4.89 -17.27
N LYS A 78 25.19 -4.48 -17.36
CA LYS A 78 24.14 -5.19 -18.11
C LYS A 78 23.54 -4.29 -19.20
N VAL A 79 23.29 -4.87 -20.37
CA VAL A 79 22.52 -4.26 -21.47
C VAL A 79 21.24 -5.05 -21.60
N ILE A 80 20.11 -4.38 -21.46
CA ILE A 80 18.79 -4.99 -21.34
C ILE A 80 17.89 -4.35 -22.38
N GLU A 81 17.57 -5.10 -23.42
CA GLU A 81 16.61 -4.67 -24.42
C GLU A 81 15.19 -4.92 -23.90
N VAL A 82 14.39 -3.85 -23.89
CA VAL A 82 12.98 -3.84 -23.50
C VAL A 82 12.15 -3.27 -24.66
N SER A 83 10.85 -3.04 -24.46
CA SER A 83 9.92 -2.76 -25.55
C SER A 83 10.27 -1.47 -26.30
N ASN A 84 10.38 -0.36 -25.55
CA ASN A 84 10.58 0.98 -26.10
C ASN A 84 12.00 1.53 -25.85
N ALA A 85 12.87 0.76 -25.20
CA ALA A 85 14.20 1.20 -24.80
C ALA A 85 15.25 0.08 -24.84
N VAL A 86 16.51 0.49 -24.88
CA VAL A 86 17.65 -0.32 -24.44
C VAL A 86 18.18 0.30 -23.14
N VAL A 87 18.14 -0.47 -22.07
CA VAL A 87 18.56 -0.05 -20.74
C VAL A 87 19.96 -0.56 -20.46
N VAL A 88 20.90 0.35 -20.20
CA VAL A 88 22.29 0.03 -19.85
C VAL A 88 22.51 0.35 -18.39
N VAL A 89 22.80 -0.66 -17.58
CA VAL A 89 23.12 -0.51 -16.16
C VAL A 89 24.61 -0.74 -15.98
N ALA A 90 25.35 0.27 -15.52
CA ALA A 90 26.81 0.19 -15.45
C ALA A 90 27.36 0.93 -14.23
N PRO A 91 28.51 0.52 -13.68
CA PRO A 91 29.22 1.33 -12.68
C PRO A 91 29.45 2.75 -13.18
N LYS A 92 29.44 3.72 -12.27
CA LYS A 92 29.60 5.16 -12.57
C LYS A 92 30.80 5.45 -13.49
N ASP A 93 31.93 4.79 -13.25
CA ASP A 93 33.18 5.01 -13.97
C ASP A 93 33.46 3.96 -15.07
N ALA A 94 32.50 3.10 -15.41
CA ALA A 94 32.68 2.10 -16.46
C ALA A 94 32.54 2.69 -17.87
N GLU A 95 33.34 2.21 -18.81
CA GLU A 95 33.08 2.45 -20.24
C GLU A 95 31.74 1.83 -20.62
N LEU A 96 30.94 2.56 -21.40
CA LEU A 96 29.66 2.04 -21.88
C LEU A 96 29.89 1.11 -23.06
N PRO A 97 29.20 -0.04 -23.12
CA PRO A 97 29.20 -0.87 -24.31
C PRO A 97 28.62 -0.07 -25.49
N LYS A 98 29.11 -0.36 -26.71
CA LYS A 98 28.48 0.15 -27.93
C LYS A 98 27.12 -0.54 -28.09
N VAL A 99 26.05 0.25 -28.05
CA VAL A 99 24.67 -0.25 -28.14
C VAL A 99 23.97 0.41 -29.30
N GLU A 100 23.46 -0.39 -30.24
CA GLU A 100 22.57 0.09 -31.29
C GLU A 100 21.13 0.05 -30.78
N ALA A 101 20.54 1.22 -30.54
CA ALA A 101 19.18 1.29 -30.01
C ALA A 101 18.09 1.01 -31.06
N LYS A 102 18.42 0.91 -32.36
CA LYS A 102 17.51 0.55 -33.47
C LYS A 102 16.15 1.28 -33.42
N GLY A 103 16.16 2.59 -33.14
CA GLY A 103 14.94 3.41 -33.04
C GLY A 103 14.27 3.42 -31.65
N LYS A 104 14.75 2.61 -30.71
CA LYS A 104 14.36 2.65 -29.29
C LYS A 104 15.13 3.74 -28.54
N LYS A 105 14.63 4.13 -27.37
CA LYS A 105 15.33 5.06 -26.46
C LYS A 105 16.53 4.37 -25.83
N LEU A 106 17.63 5.10 -25.60
CA LEU A 106 18.74 4.61 -24.78
C LEU A 106 18.57 5.16 -23.35
N VAL A 107 18.45 4.27 -22.37
CA VAL A 107 18.36 4.66 -20.95
C VAL A 107 19.61 4.15 -20.25
N ILE A 108 20.37 5.05 -19.62
CA ILE A 108 21.62 4.68 -18.93
C ILE A 108 21.43 4.87 -17.43
N VAL A 109 21.59 3.80 -16.66
CA VAL A 109 21.59 3.81 -15.20
C VAL A 109 23.01 3.61 -14.71
N ARG A 110 23.58 4.67 -14.14
CA ARG A 110 24.88 4.63 -13.48
C ARG A 110 24.72 4.34 -12.00
N TYR A 111 25.58 3.51 -11.44
CA TYR A 111 25.53 3.17 -10.02
C TYR A 111 26.91 3.17 -9.35
N GLU A 112 26.89 3.35 -8.04
CA GLU A 112 28.01 3.17 -7.13
C GLU A 112 27.48 2.40 -5.92
N VAL A 113 28.22 1.37 -5.47
CA VAL A 113 27.79 0.51 -4.36
C VAL A 113 28.36 1.04 -3.05
N ASP A 114 27.49 1.41 -2.12
CA ASP A 114 27.88 1.77 -0.75
C ASP A 114 28.00 0.50 0.11
N LEU A 115 29.16 -0.15 0.03
CA LEU A 115 29.42 -1.39 0.77
C LEU A 115 29.36 -1.18 2.29
N ALA A 116 29.67 0.01 2.79
CA ALA A 116 29.66 0.29 4.23
C ALA A 116 28.23 0.31 4.80
N LYS A 117 27.24 0.71 4.00
CA LYS A 117 25.82 0.67 4.40
C LYS A 117 25.07 -0.56 3.93
N THR A 118 25.69 -1.41 3.11
CA THR A 118 25.07 -2.64 2.64
C THR A 118 25.20 -3.71 3.72
N LYS A 119 24.11 -3.99 4.42
CA LYS A 119 24.06 -5.05 5.44
C LYS A 119 24.49 -6.40 4.83
N PRO A 120 25.30 -7.25 5.47
CA PRO A 120 25.64 -8.58 4.94
C PRO A 120 24.42 -9.50 4.81
N ILE A 121 24.41 -10.44 3.85
CA ILE A 121 23.27 -11.37 3.64
C ILE A 121 22.92 -12.15 4.92
N GLY A 122 23.93 -12.65 5.64
CA GLY A 122 23.72 -13.41 6.87
C GLY A 122 23.18 -12.60 8.04
N GLU A 123 23.20 -11.27 7.94
CA GLU A 123 22.65 -10.34 8.94
C GLU A 123 21.33 -9.72 8.48
N SER A 124 20.97 -9.86 7.20
CA SER A 124 19.75 -9.29 6.62
C SER A 124 18.50 -10.04 7.06
N HIS A 125 17.42 -9.29 7.26
CA HIS A 125 16.07 -9.84 7.44
C HIS A 125 15.31 -9.82 6.11
N ALA A 126 14.68 -10.94 5.78
CA ALA A 126 13.81 -11.06 4.60
C ALA A 126 12.66 -10.04 4.66
N PHE A 127 12.26 -9.51 3.51
CA PHE A 127 11.26 -8.46 3.32
C PHE A 127 11.62 -7.07 3.89
N VAL A 128 12.67 -6.96 4.69
CA VAL A 128 13.10 -5.70 5.31
C VAL A 128 14.40 -5.19 4.67
N ASP A 129 15.49 -5.94 4.84
CA ASP A 129 16.82 -5.56 4.35
C ASP A 129 17.11 -6.16 2.96
N ILE A 130 16.42 -7.26 2.63
CA ILE A 130 16.67 -8.07 1.44
C ILE A 130 15.37 -8.73 0.98
N ASN A 131 15.23 -9.01 -0.32
CA ASN A 131 14.09 -9.76 -0.83
C ASN A 131 13.98 -11.14 -0.13
N PRO A 132 12.78 -11.76 -0.09
CA PRO A 132 12.58 -12.94 0.73
C PRO A 132 13.39 -14.17 0.32
N ALA A 133 13.87 -14.20 -0.92
CA ALA A 133 14.76 -15.26 -1.41
C ALA A 133 16.22 -15.06 -0.98
N PHE A 134 16.56 -14.01 -0.21
CA PHE A 134 17.93 -13.64 0.14
C PHE A 134 18.84 -13.45 -1.10
N TYR A 135 18.24 -13.12 -2.24
CA TYR A 135 18.96 -12.92 -3.50
C TYR A 135 19.55 -11.50 -3.56
N ARG A 136 20.65 -11.27 -4.27
CA ARG A 136 21.16 -9.91 -4.56
C ARG A 136 21.64 -9.82 -5.99
N ASP A 137 21.22 -8.76 -6.68
CA ASP A 137 21.71 -8.41 -8.01
C ASP A 137 21.87 -6.90 -8.09
N ILE A 138 23.13 -6.45 -8.16
CA ILE A 138 23.49 -5.03 -8.13
C ILE A 138 22.78 -4.25 -9.26
N CYS A 139 22.63 -4.85 -10.44
CA CYS A 139 21.95 -4.18 -11.55
C CYS A 139 20.44 -4.06 -11.31
N ALA A 140 19.79 -5.10 -10.78
CA ALA A 140 18.38 -5.03 -10.38
C ALA A 140 18.17 -3.98 -9.28
N ASP A 141 19.01 -3.95 -8.25
CA ASP A 141 18.94 -2.99 -7.15
C ASP A 141 19.10 -1.55 -7.69
N ALA A 142 20.07 -1.32 -8.58
CA ALA A 142 20.28 -0.03 -9.23
C ALA A 142 19.06 0.42 -10.06
N LEU A 143 18.42 -0.51 -10.79
CA LEU A 143 17.20 -0.23 -11.53
C LEU A 143 16.04 0.12 -10.61
N ILE A 144 15.85 -0.60 -9.50
CA ILE A 144 14.79 -0.34 -8.52
C ILE A 144 14.94 1.07 -7.95
N VAL A 145 16.15 1.43 -7.52
CA VAL A 145 16.45 2.77 -6.99
C VAL A 145 16.25 3.85 -8.05
N ALA A 146 16.68 3.61 -9.30
CA ALA A 146 16.49 4.55 -10.40
C ALA A 146 15.01 4.75 -10.74
N ALA A 147 14.23 3.67 -10.84
CA ALA A 147 12.80 3.73 -11.15
C ALA A 147 12.04 4.53 -10.07
N ARG A 148 12.36 4.29 -8.79
CA ARG A 148 11.77 5.02 -7.67
C ARG A 148 12.03 6.53 -7.70
N LYS A 149 13.13 6.99 -8.29
CA LYS A 149 13.50 8.42 -8.33
C LYS A 149 13.20 9.11 -9.66
N THR A 150 12.70 8.36 -10.64
CA THR A 150 12.45 8.87 -11.99
C THR A 150 11.02 9.39 -12.07
N ALA A 151 10.81 10.69 -12.30
CA ALA A 151 9.47 11.27 -12.42
C ALA A 151 8.78 10.98 -13.78
N ASP A 152 9.56 10.78 -14.85
CA ASP A 152 9.03 10.49 -16.20
C ASP A 152 8.46 9.06 -16.26
N PRO A 153 7.15 8.89 -16.54
CA PRO A 153 6.50 7.58 -16.53
C PRO A 153 7.02 6.65 -17.65
N THR A 154 7.41 7.17 -18.81
CA THR A 154 7.91 6.34 -19.93
C THR A 154 9.28 5.76 -19.60
N ILE A 155 10.14 6.55 -18.95
CA ILE A 155 11.45 6.06 -18.50
C ILE A 155 11.25 5.05 -17.36
N ARG A 156 10.37 5.36 -16.40
CA ARG A 156 10.08 4.46 -15.28
C ARG A 156 9.57 3.10 -15.73
N GLU A 157 8.67 3.07 -16.71
CA GLU A 157 8.17 1.85 -17.35
C GLU A 157 9.29 1.02 -17.97
N ALA A 158 10.21 1.63 -18.73
CA ALA A 158 11.35 0.93 -19.30
C ALA A 158 12.28 0.32 -18.22
N LEU A 159 12.47 1.03 -17.10
CA LEU A 159 13.24 0.51 -15.97
C LEU A 159 12.52 -0.67 -15.30
N TYR A 160 11.19 -0.61 -15.16
CA TYR A 160 10.38 -1.71 -14.65
C TYR A 160 10.38 -2.94 -15.56
N GLU A 161 10.28 -2.77 -16.89
CA GLU A 161 10.43 -3.88 -17.84
C GLU A 161 11.82 -4.55 -17.71
N ALA A 162 12.87 -3.76 -17.49
CA ALA A 162 14.21 -4.29 -17.27
C ALA A 162 14.31 -5.08 -15.96
N ILE A 163 13.70 -4.61 -14.87
CA ILE A 163 13.58 -5.33 -13.59
C ILE A 163 12.79 -6.63 -13.79
N TYR A 164 11.67 -6.58 -14.52
CA TYR A 164 10.83 -7.73 -14.83
C TYR A 164 11.62 -8.82 -15.55
N LYS A 165 12.42 -8.43 -16.56
CA LYS A 165 13.27 -9.34 -17.33
C LYS A 165 14.37 -9.96 -16.47
N ILE A 166 15.06 -9.18 -15.62
CA ILE A 166 16.05 -9.74 -14.68
C ILE A 166 15.39 -10.72 -13.73
N SER A 167 14.24 -10.37 -13.15
CA SER A 167 13.50 -11.22 -12.21
C SER A 167 13.10 -12.57 -12.84
N ASN A 168 12.59 -12.55 -14.07
CA ASN A 168 12.24 -13.76 -14.81
C ASN A 168 13.47 -14.62 -15.14
N ASP A 169 14.57 -14.00 -15.57
CA ASP A 169 15.79 -14.72 -15.96
C ASP A 169 16.48 -15.30 -14.72
N GLU A 170 16.73 -14.50 -13.69
CA GLU A 170 17.38 -14.92 -12.46
C GLU A 170 16.52 -15.87 -11.61
N ALA A 171 15.20 -15.82 -11.77
CA ALA A 171 14.23 -16.62 -11.03
C ALA A 171 14.54 -16.72 -9.52
N PRO A 172 14.78 -15.59 -8.81
CA PRO A 172 15.09 -15.64 -7.39
C PRO A 172 13.92 -16.19 -6.57
N ILE A 173 12.71 -15.96 -7.06
CA ILE A 173 11.43 -16.42 -6.52
C ILE A 173 10.74 -17.19 -7.65
N LEU A 174 10.02 -18.27 -7.29
CA LEU A 174 9.21 -19.00 -8.27
C LEU A 174 7.83 -18.35 -8.38
N TRP A 175 7.60 -17.61 -9.46
CA TRP A 175 6.35 -16.92 -9.70
C TRP A 175 5.26 -17.93 -10.11
N LEU A 176 4.18 -18.01 -9.33
CA LEU A 176 3.05 -18.88 -9.66
C LEU A 176 2.03 -18.10 -10.47
N GLY A 177 1.44 -17.06 -9.87
CA GLY A 177 0.34 -16.35 -10.48
C GLY A 177 -0.14 -15.12 -9.73
N GLN A 178 -1.22 -14.53 -10.22
CA GLN A 178 -1.92 -13.37 -9.68
C GLN A 178 -3.39 -13.73 -9.44
N TYR A 179 -3.94 -13.34 -8.29
CA TYR A 179 -5.33 -13.66 -7.96
C TYR A 179 -6.32 -12.92 -8.87
N LYS A 180 -7.41 -13.60 -9.20
CA LYS A 180 -8.65 -12.97 -9.68
C LYS A 180 -9.53 -12.64 -8.48
N LEU A 181 -10.14 -11.47 -8.51
CA LEU A 181 -11.12 -11.05 -7.53
C LEU A 181 -12.26 -12.08 -7.47
N VAL A 182 -12.60 -12.52 -6.26
CA VAL A 182 -13.81 -13.31 -6.00
C VAL A 182 -14.60 -12.67 -4.89
N ARG A 183 -15.91 -12.49 -5.11
CA ARG A 183 -16.84 -11.98 -4.10
C ARG A 183 -18.06 -12.87 -4.02
N VAL A 184 -18.53 -13.09 -2.80
CA VAL A 184 -19.73 -13.87 -2.53
C VAL A 184 -20.72 -13.01 -1.76
N TYR A 185 -21.87 -12.79 -2.37
CA TYR A 185 -22.92 -11.94 -1.83
C TYR A 185 -24.29 -12.36 -2.35
N TRP A 186 -25.35 -11.95 -1.67
CA TRP A 186 -26.70 -12.12 -2.16
C TRP A 186 -27.04 -11.13 -3.28
N SER A 187 -27.82 -11.57 -4.27
CA SER A 187 -28.23 -10.73 -5.41
C SER A 187 -29.12 -9.54 -5.05
N TRP A 188 -29.53 -9.43 -3.77
CA TRP A 188 -30.20 -8.24 -3.25
C TRP A 188 -29.25 -7.10 -2.89
N LEU A 189 -27.93 -7.37 -2.78
CA LEU A 189 -26.92 -6.37 -2.46
C LEU A 189 -26.33 -5.77 -3.74
N HIS A 190 -26.37 -4.44 -3.82
CA HIS A 190 -26.03 -3.67 -5.01
C HIS A 190 -24.94 -2.64 -4.74
N GLY A 191 -24.40 -2.06 -5.82
CA GLY A 191 -23.42 -0.98 -5.75
C GLY A 191 -22.00 -1.46 -5.45
N ARG A 192 -21.74 -2.78 -5.48
CA ARG A 192 -20.42 -3.38 -5.33
C ARG A 192 -19.45 -2.84 -6.38
N TYR A 193 -18.20 -2.56 -5.99
CA TYR A 193 -17.13 -2.05 -6.85
C TYR A 193 -15.75 -2.44 -6.30
N TYR A 194 -14.71 -2.48 -7.13
CA TYR A 194 -13.35 -2.78 -6.71
C TYR A 194 -12.56 -1.49 -6.45
N HIS A 195 -12.30 -1.17 -5.18
CA HIS A 195 -11.39 -0.06 -4.87
C HIS A 195 -9.92 -0.49 -5.03
N PRO A 196 -9.04 0.30 -5.68
CA PRO A 196 -7.66 -0.11 -5.96
C PRO A 196 -6.82 -0.41 -4.72
N THR A 197 -7.01 0.37 -3.65
CA THR A 197 -6.21 0.30 -2.42
C THR A 197 -7.00 -0.10 -1.17
N LEU A 198 -8.34 -0.20 -1.26
CA LEU A 198 -9.24 -0.22 -0.09
C LEU A 198 -10.35 -1.27 -0.24
N ALA A 199 -11.15 -1.42 0.82
CA ALA A 199 -12.42 -2.13 0.73
C ALA A 199 -13.48 -1.32 -0.03
N GLU A 200 -14.67 -1.89 -0.18
CA GLU A 200 -15.83 -1.10 -0.60
C GLU A 200 -16.27 -0.17 0.53
N ARG A 201 -16.71 1.04 0.17
CA ARG A 201 -17.45 1.89 1.09
C ARG A 201 -18.86 1.37 1.27
N TYR A 202 -19.20 1.00 2.49
CA TYR A 202 -20.51 0.39 2.76
C TYR A 202 -21.68 1.38 2.72
N ASP A 203 -21.39 2.68 2.81
CA ASP A 203 -22.40 3.73 2.66
C ASP A 203 -22.76 4.01 1.20
N LEU A 204 -22.01 3.43 0.26
CA LEU A 204 -22.31 3.44 -1.18
C LEU A 204 -22.95 2.12 -1.66
N LEU A 205 -23.08 1.13 -0.77
CA LEU A 205 -23.83 -0.08 -1.02
C LEU A 205 -25.30 0.12 -0.63
N TRP A 206 -26.19 -0.64 -1.24
CA TRP A 206 -27.61 -0.62 -0.92
C TRP A 206 -28.25 -1.97 -1.20
N GLU A 207 -29.37 -2.24 -0.55
CA GLU A 207 -30.11 -3.48 -0.68
C GLU A 207 -31.53 -3.26 -1.19
N ASP A 208 -32.08 -4.26 -1.87
CA ASP A 208 -33.50 -4.30 -2.20
C ASP A 208 -34.35 -4.24 -0.92
N SER A 209 -35.42 -3.44 -0.91
CA SER A 209 -36.26 -3.25 0.29
C SER A 209 -37.02 -4.50 0.72
N ASN A 210 -37.16 -5.48 -0.16
CA ASN A 210 -37.73 -6.81 0.13
C ASN A 210 -36.66 -7.89 0.39
N ALA A 211 -35.41 -7.50 0.63
CA ALA A 211 -34.37 -8.42 1.11
C ALA A 211 -34.78 -9.11 2.41
N SER A 212 -34.11 -10.23 2.69
CA SER A 212 -34.33 -11.06 3.88
C SER A 212 -34.22 -10.25 5.18
N LYS A 213 -35.09 -10.56 6.15
CA LYS A 213 -35.00 -10.02 7.51
C LYS A 213 -34.70 -11.13 8.52
N VAL A 214 -33.46 -11.23 8.99
CA VAL A 214 -32.98 -12.39 9.77
C VAL A 214 -32.20 -11.95 11.02
N PRO A 215 -32.58 -12.41 12.23
CA PRO A 215 -31.76 -12.21 13.43
C PRO A 215 -30.38 -12.84 13.26
N ILE A 216 -29.32 -12.08 13.58
CA ILE A 216 -27.94 -12.55 13.33
C ILE A 216 -27.37 -13.40 14.47
N GLY A 217 -28.11 -13.55 15.57
CA GLY A 217 -27.66 -14.29 16.76
C GLY A 217 -26.67 -13.52 17.65
N VAL A 218 -26.45 -12.22 17.37
CA VAL A 218 -25.66 -11.30 18.19
C VAL A 218 -26.59 -10.19 18.66
N ARG A 219 -26.79 -10.11 19.98
CA ARG A 219 -27.70 -9.14 20.61
C ARG A 219 -29.09 -9.16 19.94
N ASP A 220 -29.67 -8.00 19.74
CA ASP A 220 -30.94 -7.76 19.05
C ASP A 220 -30.76 -7.34 17.58
N TYR A 221 -29.55 -7.47 17.03
CA TYR A 221 -29.28 -7.12 15.64
C TYR A 221 -29.97 -8.09 14.67
N VAL A 222 -30.50 -7.50 13.61
CA VAL A 222 -31.21 -8.18 12.53
C VAL A 222 -30.59 -7.71 11.23
N ASN A 223 -30.20 -8.65 10.37
CA ASN A 223 -29.87 -8.34 8.99
C ASN A 223 -31.14 -7.92 8.27
N ASP A 224 -31.18 -6.69 7.76
CA ASP A 224 -32.30 -6.12 6.99
C ASP A 224 -31.82 -4.94 6.13
N HIS A 225 -32.72 -4.35 5.33
CA HIS A 225 -32.38 -3.26 4.40
C HIS A 225 -31.70 -2.00 5.01
N ARG A 226 -31.59 -1.88 6.35
CA ARG A 226 -30.86 -0.79 7.05
C ARG A 226 -29.60 -1.29 7.77
N THR A 227 -29.34 -2.60 7.76
CA THR A 227 -28.25 -3.26 8.49
C THR A 227 -27.50 -4.21 7.56
N TYR A 228 -26.34 -3.79 7.06
CA TYR A 228 -25.48 -4.64 6.23
C TYR A 228 -24.63 -5.57 7.10
N VAL A 229 -24.63 -6.87 6.81
CA VAL A 229 -23.92 -7.88 7.60
C VAL A 229 -22.92 -8.65 6.74
N MET A 230 -21.65 -8.57 7.12
CA MET A 230 -20.56 -9.32 6.50
C MET A 230 -20.16 -10.50 7.40
N VAL A 231 -20.35 -11.73 6.93
CA VAL A 231 -19.87 -12.95 7.61
C VAL A 231 -18.41 -13.20 7.24
N THR A 232 -17.49 -12.90 8.14
CA THR A 232 -16.06 -12.82 7.86
C THR A 232 -15.21 -13.70 8.78
N ILE A 233 -13.89 -13.63 8.61
CA ILE A 233 -12.88 -14.33 9.41
C ILE A 233 -11.80 -13.36 9.89
N GLY A 234 -11.10 -13.75 10.95
CA GLY A 234 -10.01 -12.95 11.50
C GLY A 234 -10.50 -11.77 12.34
N TRP A 235 -9.53 -11.04 12.86
CA TRP A 235 -9.68 -9.88 13.73
C TRP A 235 -8.57 -8.88 13.35
N PRO A 236 -8.79 -7.56 13.40
CA PRO A 236 -7.74 -6.61 13.10
C PRO A 236 -6.61 -6.71 14.13
N ASP A 237 -5.36 -6.63 13.69
CA ASP A 237 -4.21 -6.64 14.59
C ASP A 237 -4.23 -5.41 15.53
N THR A 238 -4.72 -4.28 15.02
CA THR A 238 -4.92 -3.07 15.82
C THR A 238 -6.00 -2.14 15.26
N PHE A 239 -6.60 -1.34 16.14
CA PHE A 239 -7.43 -0.19 15.76
C PHE A 239 -6.66 1.14 15.72
N ASP A 240 -5.32 1.14 15.75
CA ASP A 240 -4.51 2.34 15.46
C ASP A 240 -4.10 2.34 13.99
N PRO A 241 -4.56 3.29 13.14
CA PRO A 241 -4.27 3.24 11.71
C PRO A 241 -2.77 3.35 11.45
N ALA A 242 -2.04 4.09 12.29
CA ALA A 242 -0.61 4.31 12.10
C ALA A 242 0.26 3.05 12.29
N ALA A 243 -0.35 1.95 12.77
CA ALA A 243 0.29 0.67 13.04
C ALA A 243 -0.51 -0.52 12.48
N ASP A 244 -1.48 -0.24 11.60
CA ASP A 244 -2.29 -1.26 10.94
C ASP A 244 -1.72 -1.53 9.54
N TYR A 245 -1.29 -2.78 9.31
CA TYR A 245 -0.73 -3.21 8.03
C TYR A 245 -1.31 -4.53 7.55
N GLU A 246 -2.63 -4.64 7.58
CA GLU A 246 -3.34 -5.82 7.09
C GLU A 246 -4.72 -5.47 6.49
N THR A 247 -5.26 -6.37 5.67
CA THR A 247 -6.43 -6.07 4.81
C THR A 247 -7.74 -5.85 5.56
N PHE A 248 -7.94 -6.51 6.71
CA PHE A 248 -9.15 -6.43 7.51
C PHE A 248 -9.26 -5.08 8.22
N GLY A 249 -8.21 -4.67 8.94
CA GLY A 249 -8.09 -3.38 9.60
C GLY A 249 -8.18 -2.23 8.60
N TRP A 250 -7.49 -2.34 7.45
CA TRP A 250 -7.62 -1.39 6.35
C TRP A 250 -9.05 -1.28 5.82
N ALA A 251 -9.81 -2.39 5.77
CA ALA A 251 -11.22 -2.36 5.41
C ALA A 251 -12.09 -1.61 6.44
N ILE A 252 -11.78 -1.74 7.74
CA ILE A 252 -12.45 -0.98 8.79
C ILE A 252 -12.11 0.50 8.64
N TRP A 253 -10.83 0.84 8.54
CA TRP A 253 -10.36 2.23 8.45
C TRP A 253 -10.89 2.95 7.22
N HIS A 254 -11.08 2.25 6.10
CA HIS A 254 -11.76 2.82 4.95
C HIS A 254 -13.21 3.26 5.22
N ASN A 255 -13.88 2.63 6.20
CA ASN A 255 -15.26 2.94 6.55
C ASN A 255 -15.37 3.94 7.71
N ILE A 256 -14.34 4.07 8.56
CA ILE A 256 -14.40 4.91 9.77
C ILE A 256 -13.47 6.13 9.75
N GLY A 257 -12.51 6.17 8.83
CA GLY A 257 -11.56 7.27 8.65
C GLY A 257 -11.52 7.76 7.20
N ASP A 258 -10.93 8.93 7.02
CA ASP A 258 -10.61 9.49 5.70
C ASP A 258 -9.10 9.80 5.62
N THR A 259 -8.61 9.91 4.40
CA THR A 259 -7.19 10.14 4.06
C THR A 259 -7.03 11.49 3.37
N LEU A 260 -5.81 11.87 2.94
CA LEU A 260 -5.66 13.15 2.23
C LEU A 260 -6.29 13.11 0.85
N VAL A 261 -6.10 12.01 0.14
CA VAL A 261 -6.61 11.79 -1.21
C VAL A 261 -7.11 10.36 -1.30
N THR A 262 -8.00 10.05 -2.23
CA THR A 262 -8.51 8.69 -2.38
C THR A 262 -8.65 8.32 -3.86
N TYR A 263 -9.09 7.10 -4.14
CA TYR A 263 -9.54 6.72 -5.47
C TYR A 263 -11.08 6.72 -5.50
N TRP A 264 -11.67 7.18 -6.60
CA TRP A 264 -13.12 7.12 -6.71
C TRP A 264 -13.57 5.78 -7.27
N LYS A 265 -14.08 4.92 -6.39
CA LYS A 265 -14.55 3.57 -6.74
C LYS A 265 -13.50 2.77 -7.50
N ASP A 266 -13.81 2.32 -8.72
CA ASP A 266 -12.95 1.50 -9.59
C ASP A 266 -11.86 2.30 -10.34
N GLU A 267 -11.81 3.63 -10.18
CA GLU A 267 -10.76 4.43 -10.80
C GLU A 267 -9.40 4.04 -10.23
N THR A 268 -8.43 3.75 -11.11
CA THR A 268 -7.11 3.20 -10.75
C THR A 268 -5.96 4.13 -11.15
N ARG A 269 -6.22 5.12 -12.01
CA ARG A 269 -5.19 5.98 -12.62
C ARG A 269 -5.05 7.31 -11.91
N GLU A 270 -6.16 7.87 -11.44
CA GLU A 270 -6.19 9.21 -10.88
C GLU A 270 -6.72 9.19 -9.45
N VAL A 271 -5.95 9.80 -8.55
CA VAL A 271 -6.45 10.12 -7.21
C VAL A 271 -7.39 11.33 -7.27
N VAL A 272 -8.34 11.38 -6.34
CA VAL A 272 -9.30 12.47 -6.18
C VAL A 272 -9.21 13.07 -4.76
N PRO A 273 -9.68 14.31 -4.58
CA PRO A 273 -9.76 14.93 -3.26
C PRO A 273 -10.53 14.10 -2.23
N ASP A 274 -9.99 14.04 -1.01
CA ASP A 274 -10.65 13.51 0.18
C ASP A 274 -10.62 14.60 1.27
N LEU A 275 -9.77 14.48 2.31
CA LEU A 275 -9.53 15.57 3.26
C LEU A 275 -8.65 16.70 2.68
N ALA A 276 -7.76 16.42 1.73
CA ALA A 276 -7.10 17.45 0.93
C ALA A 276 -7.98 17.81 -0.26
N VAL A 277 -8.41 19.07 -0.33
CA VAL A 277 -9.31 19.57 -1.38
C VAL A 277 -8.57 19.99 -2.64
N ALA A 278 -7.27 20.25 -2.52
CA ALA A 278 -6.38 20.58 -3.61
C ALA A 278 -4.92 20.32 -3.21
N TRP A 279 -4.05 20.12 -4.21
CA TRP A 279 -2.60 19.98 -3.99
C TRP A 279 -1.76 20.57 -5.12
N VAL A 280 -0.55 20.97 -4.78
CA VAL A 280 0.49 21.45 -5.71
C VAL A 280 1.87 20.99 -5.25
N TYR A 281 2.86 21.01 -6.13
CA TYR A 281 4.23 20.67 -5.79
C TYR A 281 5.25 21.57 -6.50
N ASP A 282 6.47 21.64 -5.98
CA ASP A 282 7.58 22.35 -6.62
C ASP A 282 8.04 21.65 -7.91
N LYS A 283 8.81 22.34 -8.76
CA LYS A 283 9.27 21.80 -10.05
C LYS A 283 9.97 20.42 -9.96
N ASP A 284 10.58 20.14 -8.80
CA ASP A 284 11.33 18.91 -8.54
C ASP A 284 10.48 17.83 -7.84
N ALA A 285 9.21 18.10 -7.54
CA ALA A 285 8.31 17.21 -6.79
C ALA A 285 8.90 16.73 -5.44
N THR A 286 9.68 17.58 -4.78
CA THR A 286 10.26 17.33 -3.44
C THR A 286 9.55 18.10 -2.34
N THR A 287 8.68 19.04 -2.69
CA THR A 287 7.90 19.83 -1.75
C THR A 287 6.46 19.83 -2.24
N TRP A 288 5.56 19.27 -1.44
CA TRP A 288 4.13 19.16 -1.74
C TRP A 288 3.33 19.99 -0.77
N TYR A 289 2.28 20.65 -1.25
CA TYR A 289 1.37 21.43 -0.43
C TYR A 289 -0.05 20.91 -0.64
N PHE A 290 -0.75 20.63 0.47
CA PHE A 290 -2.10 20.12 0.50
C PHE A 290 -3.00 21.11 1.22
N VAL A 291 -4.04 21.59 0.54
CA VAL A 291 -5.06 22.45 1.14
C VAL A 291 -6.08 21.57 1.83
N ILE A 292 -6.31 21.77 3.13
CA ILE A 292 -7.15 20.87 3.93
C ILE A 292 -8.58 21.39 3.99
N ARG A 293 -9.54 20.47 3.87
CA ARG A 293 -10.98 20.72 3.97
C ARG A 293 -11.35 21.32 5.33
N GLY A 294 -12.12 22.40 5.31
CA GLY A 294 -12.73 23.01 6.49
C GLY A 294 -14.01 22.29 6.92
N GLY A 295 -14.38 22.47 8.19
CA GLY A 295 -15.63 21.94 8.76
C GLY A 295 -15.65 20.42 9.01
N VAL A 296 -14.54 19.72 8.81
CA VAL A 296 -14.43 18.28 9.08
C VAL A 296 -14.36 18.02 10.59
N LYS A 297 -15.14 17.05 11.07
CA LYS A 297 -15.16 16.62 12.46
C LYS A 297 -14.87 15.13 12.57
N ALA A 298 -13.97 14.77 13.46
CA ALA A 298 -13.83 13.39 13.93
C ALA A 298 -14.80 13.14 15.09
N TYR A 299 -15.51 12.03 15.07
CA TYR A 299 -16.47 11.65 16.11
C TYR A 299 -15.88 10.59 17.03
N ASP A 300 -15.88 10.91 18.33
CA ASP A 300 -15.48 10.03 19.43
C ASP A 300 -16.74 9.46 20.08
N PRO A 301 -17.13 8.21 19.73
CA PRO A 301 -18.34 7.58 20.27
C PRO A 301 -18.18 7.14 21.74
N TRP A 302 -16.95 7.11 22.25
CA TRP A 302 -16.64 6.62 23.60
C TRP A 302 -16.93 7.67 24.68
N HIS A 303 -16.90 8.96 24.30
CA HIS A 303 -17.22 10.09 25.17
C HIS A 303 -18.29 11.03 24.58
N ASP A 304 -18.93 10.61 23.48
CA ASP A 304 -19.94 11.37 22.73
C ASP A 304 -19.50 12.81 22.42
N LYS A 305 -18.33 12.93 21.77
CA LYS A 305 -17.68 14.22 21.51
C LYS A 305 -17.16 14.31 20.09
N THR A 306 -17.13 15.52 19.54
CA THR A 306 -16.50 15.80 18.25
C THR A 306 -15.22 16.61 18.40
N TYR A 307 -14.28 16.38 17.50
CA TYR A 307 -13.03 17.11 17.38
C TYR A 307 -12.91 17.69 15.97
N ASP A 308 -12.64 18.99 15.85
CA ASP A 308 -12.39 19.61 14.55
C ASP A 308 -11.05 19.12 13.97
N ILE A 309 -11.04 18.89 12.67
CA ILE A 309 -9.83 18.48 11.94
C ILE A 309 -9.27 19.68 11.18
N SER A 310 -7.95 19.83 11.28
CA SER A 310 -7.18 20.90 10.62
C SER A 310 -5.90 20.37 9.99
N ALA A 311 -5.15 21.24 9.31
CA ALA A 311 -3.80 20.93 8.85
C ALA A 311 -2.85 20.46 9.96
N ILE A 312 -3.08 20.85 11.22
CA ILE A 312 -2.28 20.37 12.36
C ILE A 312 -2.50 18.87 12.57
N ASP A 313 -3.75 18.42 12.56
CA ASP A 313 -4.11 17.01 12.78
C ASP A 313 -3.61 16.12 11.65
N VAL A 314 -3.66 16.62 10.41
CA VAL A 314 -3.09 15.93 9.24
C VAL A 314 -1.58 15.75 9.40
N LEU A 315 -0.82 16.84 9.65
CA LEU A 315 0.62 16.73 9.80
C LEU A 315 1.00 15.89 11.02
N PHE A 316 0.26 16.02 12.12
CA PHE A 316 0.43 15.20 13.32
C PHE A 316 0.27 13.71 13.02
N SER A 317 -0.77 13.32 12.28
CA SER A 317 -1.02 11.92 11.92
C SER A 317 0.12 11.34 11.10
N ILE A 318 0.59 12.06 10.06
CA ILE A 318 1.74 11.64 9.23
C ILE A 318 3.03 11.56 10.06
N TRP A 319 3.28 12.56 10.91
CA TRP A 319 4.44 12.58 11.80
C TRP A 319 4.41 11.44 12.81
N ARG A 320 3.23 11.11 13.36
CA ARG A 320 3.03 10.05 14.34
C ARG A 320 3.34 8.67 13.75
N ILE A 321 2.96 8.40 12.50
CA ILE A 321 3.32 7.16 11.79
C ILE A 321 4.85 6.96 11.85
N ALA A 322 5.61 7.98 11.44
CA ALA A 322 7.07 7.95 11.50
C ALA A 322 7.62 7.85 12.93
N ARG A 323 6.94 8.47 13.90
CA ARG A 323 7.34 8.46 15.31
C ARG A 323 7.17 7.09 15.96
N LEU A 324 6.06 6.40 15.72
CA LEU A 324 5.76 5.11 16.33
C LEU A 324 6.77 4.03 15.93
N LYS A 325 7.32 4.08 14.70
CA LYS A 325 8.23 3.06 14.16
C LYS A 325 7.62 1.65 14.15
N LEU A 326 6.32 1.58 13.97
CA LEU A 326 5.57 0.34 13.74
C LEU A 326 5.35 0.19 12.24
N ASP A 327 5.12 -1.03 11.76
CA ASP A 327 4.77 -1.22 10.36
C ASP A 327 3.37 -0.64 10.09
N PRO A 328 3.14 0.05 8.95
CA PRO A 328 4.03 0.18 7.78
C PRO A 328 4.76 1.54 7.72
N SER A 329 5.27 2.09 8.84
CA SER A 329 5.88 3.43 8.89
C SER A 329 7.03 3.68 7.91
N TRP A 330 7.67 2.63 7.38
CA TRP A 330 8.64 2.72 6.28
C TRP A 330 8.07 3.40 5.03
N MET A 331 6.77 3.23 4.75
CA MET A 331 6.08 3.89 3.62
C MET A 331 6.01 5.41 3.76
N ILE A 332 6.22 5.95 4.96
CA ILE A 332 6.36 7.39 5.20
C ILE A 332 7.84 7.76 5.37
N THR A 333 8.53 7.10 6.30
CA THR A 333 9.92 7.46 6.69
C THR A 333 10.93 7.32 5.57
N GLU A 334 10.65 6.51 4.54
CA GLU A 334 11.54 6.38 3.39
C GLU A 334 11.43 7.55 2.39
N PHE A 335 10.28 8.22 2.35
CA PHE A 335 9.97 9.24 1.34
C PHE A 335 9.84 10.64 1.93
N VAL A 336 9.28 10.77 3.13
CA VAL A 336 8.88 12.04 3.75
C VAL A 336 9.81 12.40 4.91
N ASP A 337 10.37 13.61 4.86
CA ASP A 337 11.01 14.25 6.01
C ASP A 337 9.92 14.92 6.86
N VAL A 338 9.34 14.14 7.77
CA VAL A 338 8.25 14.60 8.65
C VAL A 338 8.65 15.75 9.57
N ASN A 339 9.96 15.95 9.83
CA ASN A 339 10.44 17.02 10.69
C ASN A 339 10.78 18.30 9.91
N ALA A 340 11.04 18.19 8.61
CA ALA A 340 11.15 19.34 7.69
C ALA A 340 9.80 19.79 7.10
N SER A 341 8.75 18.98 7.30
CA SER A 341 7.36 19.27 6.95
C SER A 341 6.74 20.27 7.93
N LYS A 342 5.70 21.01 7.53
CA LYS A 342 5.08 22.04 8.37
C LYS A 342 3.65 22.38 7.98
N VAL A 343 2.91 22.94 8.94
CA VAL A 343 1.65 23.63 8.69
C VAL A 343 1.92 25.08 8.27
N LEU A 344 1.14 25.55 7.31
CA LEU A 344 1.12 26.94 6.82
C LEU A 344 -0.28 27.52 6.98
N SER A 345 -0.35 28.82 7.27
CA SER A 345 -1.61 29.55 7.06
C SER A 345 -1.88 29.72 5.57
N GLU A 346 -3.14 29.99 5.22
CA GLU A 346 -3.54 30.27 3.84
C GLU A 346 -2.85 31.53 3.31
N GLU A 347 -2.66 32.56 4.14
CA GLU A 347 -1.91 33.76 3.77
C GLU A 347 -0.42 33.48 3.46
N GLU A 348 0.20 32.56 4.22
CA GLU A 348 1.58 32.13 3.94
C GLU A 348 1.64 31.37 2.63
N PHE A 349 0.66 30.49 2.38
CA PHE A 349 0.61 29.70 1.16
C PHE A 349 0.28 30.53 -0.08
N GLU A 350 -0.61 31.53 0.03
CA GLU A 350 -0.95 32.48 -1.04
C GLU A 350 0.30 33.19 -1.56
N LYS A 351 1.21 33.60 -0.67
CA LYS A 351 2.50 34.20 -1.04
C LYS A 351 3.41 33.23 -1.78
N ILE A 352 3.36 31.94 -1.46
CA ILE A 352 4.14 30.91 -2.16
C ILE A 352 3.55 30.68 -3.56
N LEU A 353 2.23 30.59 -3.69
CA LEU A 353 1.55 30.45 -4.98
C LEU A 353 1.83 31.63 -5.92
N ALA A 354 1.86 32.85 -5.39
CA ALA A 354 2.12 34.07 -6.16
C ALA A 354 3.47 34.06 -6.93
N SER A 355 4.42 33.20 -6.55
CA SER A 355 5.66 32.97 -7.32
C SER A 355 5.39 32.43 -8.74
N GLY A 356 4.31 31.68 -8.94
CA GLY A 356 4.01 30.97 -10.19
C GLY A 356 4.94 29.80 -10.49
N GLU A 357 5.77 29.38 -9.54
CA GLU A 357 6.76 28.30 -9.73
C GLU A 357 6.21 26.90 -9.42
N LEU A 358 5.08 26.84 -8.70
CA LEU A 358 4.44 25.60 -8.32
C LEU A 358 3.65 24.99 -9.47
N VAL A 359 3.57 23.67 -9.47
CA VAL A 359 2.87 22.86 -10.48
C VAL A 359 1.68 22.18 -9.82
N ALA A 360 0.51 22.31 -10.42
CA ALA A 360 -0.67 21.53 -10.07
C ALA A 360 -1.07 20.67 -11.27
N GLU A 361 -1.28 19.38 -11.04
CA GLU A 361 -1.76 18.44 -12.04
C GLU A 361 -2.98 17.70 -11.51
N TYR A 362 -4.10 17.80 -12.24
CA TYR A 362 -5.36 17.16 -11.87
C TYR A 362 -6.23 16.90 -13.11
N LYS A 363 -6.73 15.67 -13.26
CA LYS A 363 -7.58 15.23 -14.39
C LYS A 363 -7.01 15.60 -15.76
N GLY A 364 -5.74 15.30 -15.97
CA GLY A 364 -4.99 15.60 -17.20
C GLY A 364 -4.69 17.09 -17.46
N LYS A 365 -5.07 18.00 -16.57
CA LYS A 365 -4.74 19.42 -16.67
C LYS A 365 -3.52 19.73 -15.82
N LYS A 366 -2.55 20.41 -16.42
CA LYS A 366 -1.34 20.90 -15.75
C LYS A 366 -1.30 22.42 -15.78
N VAL A 367 -1.24 23.06 -14.61
CA VAL A 367 -1.26 24.52 -14.47
C VAL A 367 -0.25 24.99 -13.43
N HIS A 368 0.07 26.29 -13.47
CA HIS A 368 0.90 26.97 -12.48
C HIS A 368 0.03 28.00 -11.73
N PRO A 369 -0.70 27.57 -10.69
CA PRO A 369 -1.65 28.43 -10.00
C PRO A 369 -0.92 29.57 -9.28
N LYS A 370 -1.45 30.79 -9.39
CA LYS A 370 -0.87 32.00 -8.78
C LYS A 370 -1.62 32.46 -7.53
N SER A 371 -2.76 31.84 -7.23
CA SER A 371 -3.57 32.09 -6.04
C SER A 371 -4.26 30.82 -5.57
N LEU A 372 -4.70 30.80 -4.30
CA LEU A 372 -5.49 29.72 -3.73
C LEU A 372 -6.79 29.52 -4.52
N ASP A 373 -7.45 30.59 -4.94
CA ASP A 373 -8.67 30.54 -5.75
C ASP A 373 -8.47 29.82 -7.09
N GLU A 374 -7.37 30.11 -7.80
CA GLU A 374 -7.03 29.44 -9.05
C GLU A 374 -6.82 27.94 -8.82
N LEU A 375 -6.12 27.59 -7.74
CA LEU A 375 -5.89 26.21 -7.34
C LEU A 375 -7.20 25.50 -7.00
N LEU A 376 -8.02 26.05 -6.11
CA LEU A 376 -9.30 25.45 -5.72
C LEU A 376 -10.24 25.28 -6.91
N LYS A 377 -10.25 26.24 -7.84
CA LYS A 377 -11.03 26.16 -9.08
C LYS A 377 -10.57 25.02 -10.00
N LEU A 378 -9.27 24.72 -10.07
CA LEU A 378 -8.77 23.55 -10.82
C LEU A 378 -9.37 22.24 -10.26
N PHE A 379 -9.44 22.13 -8.93
CA PHE A 379 -9.98 20.96 -8.23
C PHE A 379 -11.50 20.96 -8.12
N GLY A 380 -12.17 22.07 -8.46
CA GLY A 380 -13.62 22.21 -8.38
C GLY A 380 -14.14 22.36 -6.96
N TYR A 381 -13.34 22.93 -6.06
CA TYR A 381 -13.69 23.13 -4.65
C TYR A 381 -14.06 24.58 -4.36
N SER A 382 -15.08 24.79 -3.52
CA SER A 382 -15.56 26.12 -3.10
C SER A 382 -16.01 26.17 -1.63
N GLY A 383 -15.64 25.16 -0.83
CA GLY A 383 -15.96 25.11 0.59
C GLY A 383 -14.90 25.81 1.44
N GLU A 384 -15.12 25.78 2.75
CA GLU A 384 -14.15 26.29 3.73
C GLU A 384 -12.87 25.45 3.74
N THR A 385 -11.76 26.05 4.15
CA THR A 385 -10.46 25.38 4.29
C THR A 385 -9.96 25.49 5.74
N ALA A 386 -9.11 24.55 6.16
CA ALA A 386 -8.57 24.46 7.52
C ALA A 386 -7.04 24.46 7.51
N GLY A 387 -6.44 25.38 6.74
CA GLY A 387 -5.00 25.52 6.59
C GLY A 387 -4.38 24.60 5.55
N VAL A 388 -3.05 24.63 5.48
CA VAL A 388 -2.26 23.94 4.45
C VAL A 388 -1.16 23.11 5.09
N VAL A 389 -0.99 21.87 4.62
CA VAL A 389 0.13 21.00 5.01
C VAL A 389 1.19 21.02 3.92
N MET A 390 2.41 21.41 4.29
CA MET A 390 3.60 21.26 3.47
C MET A 390 4.31 19.97 3.86
N LEU A 391 4.43 19.02 2.92
CA LEU A 391 5.24 17.81 3.06
C LEU A 391 6.55 17.96 2.30
N LYS A 392 7.67 17.74 3.00
CA LYS A 392 9.00 17.70 2.40
C LYS A 392 9.40 16.26 2.11
N LEU A 393 9.76 15.96 0.87
CA LEU A 393 10.28 14.65 0.47
C LEU A 393 11.80 14.64 0.39
N TYR A 394 12.42 13.48 0.64
CA TYR A 394 13.86 13.29 0.54
C TYR A 394 14.38 13.28 -0.91
N PHE A 395 13.51 12.99 -1.88
CA PHE A 395 13.80 12.93 -3.30
C PHE A 395 12.49 13.06 -4.11
N PRO A 396 12.56 13.36 -5.43
CA PRO A 396 11.38 13.42 -6.29
C PRO A 396 10.59 12.12 -6.28
N TYR A 397 9.33 12.15 -5.84
CA TYR A 397 8.46 10.96 -5.81
C TYR A 397 6.98 11.31 -6.04
N THR A 398 6.59 11.40 -7.31
CA THR A 398 5.19 11.69 -7.69
C THR A 398 4.15 10.65 -7.23
N PRO A 399 4.46 9.34 -7.09
CA PRO A 399 3.50 8.38 -6.54
C PRO A 399 3.22 8.53 -5.04
N ILE A 400 3.74 9.57 -4.37
CA ILE A 400 3.44 9.83 -2.95
C ILE A 400 1.93 9.92 -2.69
N LEU A 401 1.16 10.43 -3.66
CA LEU A 401 -0.30 10.51 -3.56
C LEU A 401 -0.96 9.14 -3.35
N SER A 402 -0.43 8.07 -3.97
CA SER A 402 -0.94 6.71 -3.77
C SER A 402 -0.70 6.21 -2.34
N ILE A 403 0.45 6.54 -1.74
CA ILE A 403 0.74 6.20 -0.34
C ILE A 403 -0.19 6.98 0.60
N LEU A 404 -0.44 8.27 0.31
CA LEU A 404 -1.33 9.12 1.10
C LEU A 404 -2.82 8.81 0.92
N ALA A 405 -3.16 7.82 0.09
CA ALA A 405 -4.50 7.27 -0.08
C ALA A 405 -4.74 5.98 0.73
N ASP A 406 -3.71 5.46 1.39
CA ASP A 406 -3.81 4.20 2.13
C ASP A 406 -4.34 4.44 3.56
N PRO A 407 -5.09 3.49 4.16
CA PRO A 407 -5.79 3.69 5.45
C PRO A 407 -4.88 3.94 6.63
N PHE A 408 -3.64 3.45 6.58
CA PHE A 408 -2.69 3.68 7.65
C PHE A 408 -2.33 5.18 7.79
N THR A 409 -2.66 5.98 6.77
CA THR A 409 -2.54 7.45 6.76
C THR A 409 -3.81 8.18 7.20
N SER A 410 -4.84 7.46 7.67
CA SER A 410 -6.09 8.07 8.17
C SER A 410 -5.82 9.12 9.24
N VAL A 411 -6.49 10.26 9.11
CA VAL A 411 -6.25 11.42 9.97
C VAL A 411 -6.99 11.25 11.29
N ILE A 412 -6.24 11.34 12.38
CA ILE A 412 -6.77 11.31 13.75
C ILE A 412 -6.66 12.69 14.40
N PRO A 413 -7.63 13.11 15.24
CA PRO A 413 -7.56 14.37 15.96
C PRO A 413 -6.46 14.34 17.02
N MET A 414 -5.45 15.21 16.93
CA MET A 414 -4.36 15.26 17.91
C MET A 414 -4.90 15.51 19.32
N LYS A 415 -5.88 16.42 19.42
CA LYS A 415 -6.51 16.80 20.69
C LYS A 415 -7.20 15.64 21.41
N TYR A 416 -7.74 14.66 20.69
CA TYR A 416 -8.38 13.50 21.29
C TYR A 416 -7.43 12.72 22.19
N LEU A 417 -6.19 12.51 21.72
CA LEU A 417 -5.15 11.84 22.50
C LEU A 417 -4.78 12.65 23.73
N PHE A 418 -4.66 13.97 23.60
CA PHE A 418 -4.37 14.86 24.72
C PHE A 418 -5.52 14.98 25.73
N ASP A 419 -6.76 14.73 25.34
CA ASP A 419 -7.90 14.79 26.25
C ASP A 419 -8.05 13.49 27.05
N ASN A 420 -7.66 12.36 26.45
CA ASN A 420 -8.05 11.03 26.93
C ASN A 420 -6.88 10.12 27.37
N VAL A 421 -5.67 10.34 26.89
CA VAL A 421 -4.49 9.58 27.34
C VAL A 421 -3.98 10.18 28.66
N PRO A 422 -3.90 9.42 29.77
CA PRO A 422 -3.56 9.95 31.08
C PRO A 422 -2.27 10.77 31.13
N GLU A 423 -1.22 10.33 30.44
CA GLU A 423 0.09 10.99 30.42
C GLU A 423 0.07 12.34 29.68
N LEU A 424 -0.91 12.54 28.79
CA LEU A 424 -1.03 13.73 27.95
C LEU A 424 -2.05 14.75 28.48
N LYS A 425 -2.90 14.35 29.42
CA LYS A 425 -4.04 15.15 29.86
C LYS A 425 -3.66 16.58 30.25
N GLY A 426 -4.31 17.55 29.61
CA GLY A 426 -4.11 18.99 29.86
C GLY A 426 -2.89 19.62 29.18
N LYS A 427 -2.12 18.87 28.38
CA LYS A 427 -0.89 19.35 27.72
C LYS A 427 -1.07 19.79 26.26
N TYR A 428 -2.29 19.78 25.74
CA TYR A 428 -2.57 20.10 24.33
C TYR A 428 -2.06 21.50 23.92
N GLU A 429 -2.43 22.53 24.67
CA GLU A 429 -2.01 23.92 24.40
C GLU A 429 -0.50 24.12 24.52
N GLU A 430 0.14 23.39 25.45
CA GLU A 430 1.59 23.38 25.59
C GLU A 430 2.25 22.79 24.34
N ALA A 431 1.75 21.64 23.87
CA ALA A 431 2.27 20.95 22.69
C ALA A 431 2.07 21.76 21.40
N LEU A 432 0.91 22.42 21.25
CA LEU A 432 0.65 23.34 20.13
C LEU A 432 1.68 24.46 20.09
N LYS A 433 1.89 25.17 21.20
CA LYS A 433 2.87 26.25 21.30
C LYS A 433 4.30 25.75 21.07
N ALA A 434 4.67 24.61 21.65
CA ALA A 434 5.99 24.02 21.49
C ALA A 434 6.32 23.68 20.03
N SER A 435 5.32 23.16 19.29
CA SER A 435 5.44 22.89 17.85
C SER A 435 5.35 24.14 16.97
N ASN A 436 5.19 25.32 17.56
CA ASN A 436 4.87 26.56 16.84
C ASN A 436 3.68 26.34 15.88
N TYR A 437 2.60 25.75 16.41
CA TYR A 437 1.37 25.41 15.68
C TYR A 437 1.64 24.59 14.41
N GLY A 438 2.45 23.54 14.53
CA GLY A 438 2.81 22.64 13.42
C GLY A 438 3.94 23.13 12.52
N LYS A 439 4.59 24.26 12.81
CA LYS A 439 5.79 24.72 12.07
C LYS A 439 7.08 24.00 12.47
N ASN A 440 7.07 23.34 13.63
CA ASN A 440 8.17 22.54 14.17
C ASN A 440 7.61 21.21 14.74
N PRO A 441 7.19 20.26 13.88
CA PRO A 441 6.58 19.01 14.33
C PRO A 441 7.52 18.13 15.18
N ALA A 442 8.85 18.30 15.06
CA ALA A 442 9.82 17.62 15.92
C ALA A 442 9.59 17.86 17.43
N ALA A 443 8.97 18.98 17.80
CA ALA A 443 8.64 19.29 19.20
C ALA A 443 7.64 18.30 19.83
N TRP A 444 6.81 17.64 19.00
CA TRP A 444 5.87 16.63 19.48
C TRP A 444 6.56 15.40 20.10
N ALA A 445 7.83 15.14 19.77
CA ALA A 445 8.61 14.04 20.36
C ALA A 445 8.76 14.12 21.89
N LYS A 446 8.52 15.30 22.50
CA LYS A 446 8.44 15.48 23.96
C LYS A 446 7.24 14.76 24.59
N TYR A 447 6.17 14.56 23.81
CA TYR A 447 4.89 14.04 24.31
C TYR A 447 4.63 12.60 23.85
N PHE A 448 5.11 12.22 22.66
CA PHE A 448 4.83 10.92 22.06
C PHE A 448 6.06 10.01 22.04
N GLY A 449 5.88 8.76 22.46
CA GLY A 449 6.93 7.74 22.51
C GLY A 449 7.16 7.01 21.19
N VAL A 450 7.66 5.78 21.24
CA VAL A 450 7.87 4.88 20.08
C VAL A 450 7.47 3.45 20.47
N GLY A 451 7.15 2.61 19.49
CA GLY A 451 6.91 1.17 19.65
C GLY A 451 5.50 0.78 20.10
N GLU A 452 5.25 -0.52 20.23
CA GLU A 452 3.92 -1.11 20.48
C GLU A 452 3.37 -0.79 21.87
N ASN A 453 4.23 -0.43 22.83
CA ASN A 453 3.82 -0.07 24.18
C ASN A 453 3.59 1.45 24.34
N GLU A 454 3.63 2.21 23.25
CA GLU A 454 3.40 3.65 23.28
C GLU A 454 1.96 3.94 23.73
N PRO A 455 1.73 4.78 24.77
CA PRO A 455 0.40 4.92 25.37
C PRO A 455 -0.71 5.34 24.41
N THR A 456 -0.39 6.19 23.44
CA THR A 456 -1.36 6.67 22.45
C THR A 456 -1.68 5.63 21.38
N HIS A 457 -0.76 4.71 21.10
CA HIS A 457 -1.03 3.53 20.27
C HIS A 457 -1.98 2.57 21.00
N LEU A 458 -1.65 2.19 22.24
CA LEU A 458 -2.49 1.32 23.06
C LEU A 458 -3.90 1.90 23.28
N TYR A 459 -4.00 3.23 23.37
CA TYR A 459 -5.28 3.91 23.50
C TYR A 459 -6.13 3.79 22.23
N LEU A 460 -5.58 4.10 21.05
CA LEU A 460 -6.30 3.97 19.77
C LEU A 460 -6.63 2.51 19.42
N HIS A 461 -5.76 1.58 19.80
CA HIS A 461 -6.02 0.14 19.69
C HIS A 461 -7.33 -0.27 20.38
N LYS A 462 -7.77 0.47 21.41
CA LYS A 462 -9.01 0.18 22.14
C LYS A 462 -10.15 1.13 21.79
N TYR A 463 -9.84 2.37 21.47
CA TYR A 463 -10.83 3.42 21.27
C TYR A 463 -10.57 4.12 19.93
N PRO A 464 -10.92 3.48 18.80
CA PRO A 464 -10.80 4.11 17.49
C PRO A 464 -11.66 5.37 17.39
N VAL A 465 -11.15 6.38 16.69
CA VAL A 465 -11.81 7.65 16.40
C VAL A 465 -11.50 8.04 14.96
N GLY A 466 -12.47 8.58 14.23
CA GLY A 466 -12.25 8.93 12.84
C GLY A 466 -13.29 9.87 12.28
N THR A 467 -13.12 10.22 11.00
CA THR A 467 -13.91 11.20 10.27
C THR A 467 -14.87 10.58 9.26
N GLY A 468 -14.80 9.26 9.06
CA GLY A 468 -15.46 8.55 7.96
C GLY A 468 -16.97 8.45 8.08
N PRO A 469 -17.63 7.77 7.10
CA PRO A 469 -19.09 7.65 7.04
C PRO A 469 -19.70 6.83 8.19
N TYR A 470 -18.89 6.02 8.87
CA TYR A 470 -19.29 5.25 10.04
C TYR A 470 -18.35 5.49 11.23
N TYR A 471 -18.76 5.09 12.43
CA TYR A 471 -17.90 4.95 13.61
C TYR A 471 -18.06 3.55 14.20
N VAL A 472 -17.03 3.07 14.91
CA VAL A 472 -17.12 1.82 15.70
C VAL A 472 -17.99 2.07 16.93
N ALA A 473 -19.20 1.51 16.93
CA ALA A 473 -20.15 1.69 18.02
C ALA A 473 -19.87 0.74 19.18
N GLU A 474 -19.54 -0.51 18.85
CA GLU A 474 -19.13 -1.52 19.81
C GLU A 474 -18.48 -2.70 19.11
N TYR A 475 -17.76 -3.52 19.88
CA TYR A 475 -17.16 -4.72 19.37
C TYR A 475 -16.95 -5.75 20.48
N LYS A 476 -16.84 -7.01 20.09
CA LYS A 476 -16.39 -8.12 20.93
C LYS A 476 -15.33 -8.88 20.17
N GLN A 477 -14.11 -8.89 20.71
CA GLN A 477 -12.96 -9.54 20.09
C GLN A 477 -13.28 -10.97 19.66
N ASP A 478 -12.82 -11.32 18.45
CA ASP A 478 -13.03 -12.61 17.77
C ASP A 478 -14.50 -13.01 17.58
N SER A 479 -15.45 -12.06 17.70
CA SER A 479 -16.88 -12.34 17.60
C SER A 479 -17.60 -11.38 16.66
N TYR A 480 -17.56 -10.07 16.93
CA TYR A 480 -18.23 -9.10 16.06
C TYR A 480 -17.68 -7.68 16.21
N ILE A 481 -17.86 -6.86 15.18
CA ILE A 481 -17.65 -5.40 15.19
C ILE A 481 -18.89 -4.74 14.62
N VAL A 482 -19.47 -3.77 15.34
CA VAL A 482 -20.62 -2.98 14.90
C VAL A 482 -20.16 -1.58 14.54
N LEU A 483 -20.40 -1.18 13.29
CA LEU A 483 -20.30 0.19 12.85
C LEU A 483 -21.69 0.82 12.77
N LYS A 484 -21.82 2.08 13.16
CA LYS A 484 -23.03 2.88 12.98
C LYS A 484 -22.71 4.12 12.15
N TYR A 485 -23.68 4.59 11.36
CA TYR A 485 -23.46 5.77 10.53
C TYR A 485 -23.01 6.96 11.38
N ASN A 486 -22.06 7.74 10.87
CA ASN A 486 -21.55 8.92 11.52
C ASN A 486 -22.43 10.14 11.18
N PRO A 487 -23.18 10.70 12.14
CA PRO A 487 -24.04 11.87 11.88
C PRO A 487 -23.24 13.15 11.58
N TYR A 488 -21.93 13.14 11.81
CA TYR A 488 -21.03 14.27 11.56
C TYR A 488 -20.21 14.12 10.27
N TYR A 489 -20.52 13.12 9.43
CA TYR A 489 -19.75 12.87 8.21
C TYR A 489 -19.79 14.06 7.25
N TRP A 490 -18.61 14.56 6.88
CA TRP A 490 -18.46 15.78 6.08
C TRP A 490 -18.99 15.63 4.65
N ASN A 491 -19.04 14.40 4.10
CA ASN A 491 -19.53 14.11 2.75
C ASN A 491 -20.95 13.52 2.73
N ALA A 492 -21.77 13.83 3.74
CA ALA A 492 -23.16 13.34 3.85
C ALA A 492 -24.08 13.76 2.68
N THR A 493 -23.65 14.70 1.81
CA THR A 493 -24.38 15.06 0.59
C THR A 493 -24.48 13.90 -0.39
N LEU A 494 -23.56 12.92 -0.33
CA LEU A 494 -23.64 11.67 -1.10
C LEU A 494 -24.95 10.92 -0.82
N TRP A 495 -25.44 10.97 0.41
CA TRP A 495 -26.66 10.28 0.85
C TRP A 495 -27.95 10.98 0.43
N ARG A 496 -27.86 12.16 -0.22
CA ARG A 496 -29.01 12.78 -0.89
C ARG A 496 -29.28 12.17 -2.27
N GLN A 497 -28.32 11.41 -2.80
CA GLN A 497 -28.41 10.79 -4.11
C GLN A 497 -28.95 9.37 -3.96
N LYS A 498 -29.98 9.03 -4.73
CA LYS A 498 -30.35 7.63 -4.93
C LYS A 498 -29.28 6.94 -5.77
N PRO A 499 -28.95 5.67 -5.50
CA PRO A 499 -29.54 4.78 -4.51
C PRO A 499 -28.86 4.82 -3.13
N TYR A 500 -27.84 5.67 -2.91
CA TYR A 500 -26.94 5.57 -1.76
C TYR A 500 -27.53 6.03 -0.43
N GLY A 501 -28.63 6.78 -0.43
CA GLY A 501 -29.24 7.22 0.81
C GLY A 501 -30.75 7.36 0.80
N VAL A 502 -31.28 7.37 2.03
CA VAL A 502 -32.69 7.51 2.38
C VAL A 502 -32.77 8.57 3.48
N ASP A 503 -33.58 9.60 3.27
CA ASP A 503 -33.77 10.72 4.22
C ASP A 503 -32.47 11.40 4.66
N GLY A 504 -31.50 11.51 3.74
CA GLY A 504 -30.21 12.15 3.98
C GLY A 504 -29.25 11.33 4.83
N LYS A 505 -29.50 10.03 5.02
CA LYS A 505 -28.65 9.04 5.68
C LYS A 505 -28.23 7.95 4.68
N PRO A 506 -27.14 7.20 4.93
CA PRO A 506 -26.81 6.06 4.09
C PRO A 506 -27.95 5.01 4.12
N VAL A 507 -28.02 4.15 3.11
CA VAL A 507 -28.98 3.03 3.12
C VAL A 507 -28.75 2.13 4.34
N HIS A 508 -27.50 1.75 4.59
CA HIS A 508 -27.14 1.00 5.79
C HIS A 508 -26.78 1.97 6.93
N GLU A 509 -27.66 2.10 7.92
CA GLU A 509 -27.35 2.84 9.16
C GLU A 509 -26.43 2.04 10.08
N THR A 510 -26.44 0.72 9.96
CA THR A 510 -25.60 -0.20 10.72
C THR A 510 -24.83 -1.11 9.76
N VAL A 511 -23.55 -1.35 10.06
CA VAL A 511 -22.74 -2.39 9.41
C VAL A 511 -22.20 -3.32 10.47
N ILE A 512 -22.26 -4.63 10.24
CA ILE A 512 -21.80 -5.62 11.20
C ILE A 512 -20.81 -6.57 10.53
N TYR A 513 -19.60 -6.62 11.05
CA TYR A 513 -18.68 -7.71 10.79
C TYR A 513 -18.99 -8.84 11.78
N LEU A 514 -19.51 -9.96 11.28
CA LEU A 514 -19.78 -11.16 12.08
C LEU A 514 -18.66 -12.17 11.85
N ILE A 515 -17.87 -12.47 12.88
CA ILE A 515 -16.62 -13.22 12.75
C ILE A 515 -16.87 -14.69 13.08
N ASN A 516 -16.51 -15.57 12.15
CA ASN A 516 -16.58 -17.01 12.35
C ASN A 516 -15.48 -17.74 11.55
N ASN A 517 -14.49 -18.29 12.26
CA ASN A 517 -13.33 -18.93 11.63
C ASN A 517 -13.66 -20.28 10.96
N ASP A 518 -14.81 -20.90 11.22
CA ASP A 518 -15.22 -22.16 10.58
C ASP A 518 -15.92 -21.91 9.22
N PRO A 519 -15.36 -22.37 8.09
CA PRO A 519 -15.91 -22.10 6.76
C PRO A 519 -17.28 -22.73 6.53
N VAL A 520 -17.57 -23.89 7.14
CA VAL A 520 -18.89 -24.54 7.02
C VAL A 520 -19.96 -23.69 7.70
N SER A 521 -19.67 -23.20 8.91
CA SER A 521 -20.55 -22.31 9.64
C SER A 521 -20.82 -21.00 8.88
N ARG A 522 -19.79 -20.41 8.24
CA ARG A 522 -20.00 -19.21 7.40
C ARG A 522 -20.92 -19.46 6.21
N ILE A 523 -20.78 -20.60 5.54
CA ILE A 523 -21.68 -21.01 4.43
C ILE A 523 -23.12 -21.12 4.94
N GLU A 524 -23.34 -21.75 6.09
CA GLU A 524 -24.68 -21.91 6.66
C GLU A 524 -25.29 -20.58 7.12
N LEU A 525 -24.48 -19.67 7.68
CA LEU A 525 -24.93 -18.31 8.03
C LEU A 525 -25.37 -17.53 6.78
N LEU A 526 -24.57 -17.57 5.70
CA LEU A 526 -24.92 -16.95 4.42
C LEU A 526 -26.24 -17.51 3.87
N LYS A 527 -26.38 -18.84 3.77
CA LYS A 527 -27.58 -19.51 3.23
C LYS A 527 -28.85 -19.21 4.01
N LYS A 528 -28.74 -18.94 5.32
CA LYS A 528 -29.85 -18.53 6.18
C LYS A 528 -30.21 -17.05 6.03
N GLY A 529 -29.45 -16.26 5.27
CA GLY A 529 -29.63 -14.81 5.13
C GLY A 529 -29.12 -14.01 6.33
N VAL A 530 -28.31 -14.63 7.21
CA VAL A 530 -27.70 -13.92 8.35
C VAL A 530 -26.70 -12.87 7.88
N GLY A 531 -25.96 -13.16 6.81
CA GLY A 531 -25.07 -12.20 6.16
C GLY A 531 -25.53 -11.91 4.73
N ASP A 532 -25.30 -10.68 4.29
CA ASP A 532 -25.44 -10.27 2.88
C ASP A 532 -24.25 -10.72 2.07
N THR A 533 -23.09 -10.84 2.73
CA THR A 533 -21.86 -11.38 2.17
C THR A 533 -21.19 -12.38 3.10
N ALA A 534 -20.33 -13.23 2.54
CA ALA A 534 -19.47 -14.09 3.33
C ALA A 534 -18.10 -14.35 2.70
N VAL A 535 -17.07 -14.51 3.54
CA VAL A 535 -15.75 -14.99 3.11
C VAL A 535 -15.83 -16.51 2.88
N ILE A 536 -15.87 -16.94 1.62
CA ILE A 536 -15.96 -18.36 1.24
C ILE A 536 -14.62 -18.84 0.65
N PRO A 537 -14.04 -19.97 1.13
CA PRO A 537 -12.87 -20.56 0.51
C PRO A 537 -13.10 -20.90 -0.97
N LEU A 538 -12.07 -20.73 -1.81
CA LEU A 538 -12.16 -20.90 -3.26
C LEU A 538 -12.64 -22.31 -3.68
N ASP A 539 -12.24 -23.34 -2.95
CA ASP A 539 -12.64 -24.74 -3.18
C ASP A 539 -14.10 -25.04 -2.79
N ARG A 540 -14.77 -24.11 -2.10
CA ARG A 540 -16.14 -24.21 -1.60
C ARG A 540 -17.13 -23.28 -2.30
N LEU A 541 -16.71 -22.51 -3.31
CA LEU A 541 -17.59 -21.57 -4.03
C LEU A 541 -18.85 -22.25 -4.60
N LYS A 542 -18.70 -23.48 -5.11
CA LYS A 542 -19.81 -24.29 -5.63
C LYS A 542 -20.87 -24.67 -4.59
N ASP A 543 -20.54 -24.60 -3.30
CA ASP A 543 -21.48 -24.93 -2.22
C ASP A 543 -22.53 -23.84 -2.02
N VAL A 544 -22.28 -22.63 -2.54
CA VAL A 544 -23.12 -21.44 -2.38
C VAL A 544 -23.58 -20.84 -3.70
N GLU A 545 -22.84 -21.00 -4.80
CA GLU A 545 -23.16 -20.37 -6.07
C GLU A 545 -24.57 -20.71 -6.57
N GLY A 546 -25.38 -19.69 -6.82
CA GLY A 546 -26.75 -19.84 -7.30
C GLY A 546 -27.74 -20.37 -6.24
N TYR A 547 -27.32 -20.52 -4.98
CA TYR A 547 -28.21 -20.91 -3.89
C TYR A 547 -29.36 -19.90 -3.78
N LYS A 548 -30.61 -20.38 -3.91
CA LYS A 548 -31.83 -19.57 -3.91
C LYS A 548 -32.33 -19.37 -2.48
N TYR A 549 -32.64 -18.13 -2.10
CA TYR A 549 -33.29 -17.86 -0.83
C TYR A 549 -34.76 -18.31 -0.90
N PRO A 550 -35.29 -19.03 0.11
CA PRO A 550 -36.65 -19.58 0.07
C PRO A 550 -37.71 -18.55 -0.29
N ASP A 551 -38.65 -18.93 -1.16
CA ASP A 551 -39.82 -18.12 -1.55
C ASP A 551 -39.52 -16.73 -2.14
N THR A 552 -38.30 -16.48 -2.62
CA THR A 552 -37.90 -15.22 -3.30
C THR A 552 -37.13 -15.51 -4.58
N GLU A 553 -36.88 -14.51 -5.43
CA GLU A 553 -36.03 -14.67 -6.62
C GLU A 553 -34.53 -14.44 -6.34
N PHE A 554 -34.17 -14.14 -5.09
CA PHE A 554 -32.80 -13.83 -4.73
C PHE A 554 -31.92 -15.08 -4.68
N ARG A 555 -30.68 -14.92 -5.11
CA ARG A 555 -29.68 -15.98 -5.16
C ARG A 555 -28.32 -15.48 -4.71
N VAL A 556 -27.50 -16.37 -4.17
CA VAL A 556 -26.09 -16.06 -3.92
C VAL A 556 -25.35 -15.94 -5.25
N VAL A 557 -24.68 -14.82 -5.44
CA VAL A 557 -23.79 -14.49 -6.55
C VAL A 557 -22.36 -14.82 -6.14
N VAL A 558 -21.65 -15.57 -6.98
CA VAL A 558 -20.19 -15.69 -6.93
C VAL A 558 -19.63 -14.87 -8.09
N GLU A 559 -19.31 -13.62 -7.79
CA GLU A 559 -18.68 -12.71 -8.74
C GLU A 559 -17.21 -13.11 -8.92
N ARG A 560 -16.79 -13.20 -10.18
CA ARG A 560 -15.41 -13.46 -10.58
C ARG A 560 -14.96 -12.26 -11.41
N GLY A 561 -14.07 -11.46 -10.84
CA GLY A 561 -13.69 -10.15 -11.35
C GLY A 561 -12.34 -10.13 -12.05
N THR A 562 -11.74 -8.94 -12.05
CA THR A 562 -10.45 -8.65 -12.67
C THR A 562 -9.28 -9.19 -11.83
N LEU A 563 -8.07 -9.01 -12.34
CA LEU A 563 -6.85 -9.33 -11.59
C LEU A 563 -6.65 -8.35 -10.44
N GLN A 564 -6.38 -8.90 -9.25
CA GLN A 564 -6.00 -8.12 -8.07
C GLN A 564 -4.48 -7.90 -8.05
N PRO A 565 -3.96 -6.85 -7.41
CA PRO A 565 -2.53 -6.62 -7.22
C PRO A 565 -1.92 -7.58 -6.18
N THR A 566 -2.39 -8.83 -6.13
CA THR A 566 -1.97 -9.86 -5.19
C THR A 566 -1.36 -11.02 -5.96
N ILE A 567 -0.10 -11.30 -5.69
CA ILE A 567 0.68 -12.35 -6.35
C ILE A 567 0.90 -13.54 -5.44
N VAL A 568 0.99 -14.72 -6.03
CA VAL A 568 1.30 -16.00 -5.38
C VAL A 568 2.65 -16.48 -5.91
N PHE A 569 3.53 -16.86 -5.01
CA PHE A 569 4.88 -17.29 -5.34
C PHE A 569 5.45 -18.27 -4.30
N ILE A 570 6.52 -18.97 -4.67
CA ILE A 570 7.29 -19.84 -3.77
C ILE A 570 8.67 -19.22 -3.57
N VAL A 571 9.02 -19.01 -2.31
CA VAL A 571 10.32 -18.48 -1.91
C VAL A 571 11.30 -19.63 -1.71
N LEU A 572 12.45 -19.54 -2.40
CA LEU A 572 13.59 -20.41 -2.17
C LEU A 572 14.75 -19.55 -1.69
N ASN A 573 15.49 -20.00 -0.67
CA ASN A 573 16.65 -19.26 -0.20
C ASN A 573 17.79 -19.36 -1.22
N ALA A 574 17.87 -18.38 -2.12
CA ALA A 574 18.85 -18.28 -3.20
C ALA A 574 20.28 -17.98 -2.70
N ALA A 575 20.50 -17.84 -1.39
CA ALA A 575 21.83 -17.77 -0.80
C ALA A 575 22.36 -19.16 -0.36
N LYS A 576 21.55 -20.23 -0.42
CA LYS A 576 21.92 -21.58 0.04
C LYS A 576 21.91 -22.60 -1.11
N GLU A 577 22.86 -23.53 -1.11
CA GLU A 577 22.84 -24.69 -2.02
C GLU A 577 21.57 -25.55 -1.75
N PRO A 578 20.87 -26.05 -2.78
CA PRO A 578 21.17 -25.95 -4.21
C PRO A 578 20.52 -24.74 -4.91
N PHE A 579 19.77 -23.93 -4.17
CA PHE A 579 19.01 -22.80 -4.72
C PHE A 579 19.86 -21.59 -5.04
N ASN A 580 21.11 -21.52 -4.60
CA ASN A 580 22.11 -20.54 -5.08
C ASN A 580 22.43 -20.70 -6.57
N ASN A 581 22.18 -21.88 -7.15
CA ASN A 581 22.36 -22.14 -8.57
C ASN A 581 21.10 -21.74 -9.38
N LYS A 582 21.24 -20.75 -10.26
CA LYS A 582 20.17 -20.26 -11.15
C LYS A 582 19.55 -21.36 -12.02
N LEU A 583 20.34 -22.33 -12.49
CA LEU A 583 19.84 -23.43 -13.32
C LEU A 583 18.89 -24.35 -12.53
N VAL A 584 19.13 -24.53 -11.22
CA VAL A 584 18.21 -25.27 -10.34
C VAL A 584 16.90 -24.52 -10.19
N ARG A 585 16.93 -23.21 -9.93
CA ARG A 585 15.71 -22.39 -9.81
C ARG A 585 14.90 -22.39 -11.11
N LYS A 586 15.55 -22.26 -12.26
CA LYS A 586 14.90 -22.41 -13.58
C LYS A 586 14.33 -23.81 -13.80
N ALA A 587 15.04 -24.86 -13.41
CA ALA A 587 14.53 -26.22 -13.50
C ALA A 587 13.24 -26.39 -12.70
N LEU A 588 13.18 -25.82 -11.49
CA LEU A 588 11.99 -25.83 -10.65
C LEU A 588 10.84 -25.04 -11.29
N MET A 589 11.10 -23.90 -11.94
CA MET A 589 10.06 -23.20 -12.71
C MET A 589 9.42 -24.07 -13.80
N TYR A 590 10.22 -24.87 -14.53
CA TYR A 590 9.68 -25.84 -15.52
C TYR A 590 9.01 -27.05 -14.88
N ALA A 591 9.28 -27.34 -13.61
CA ALA A 591 8.70 -28.47 -12.90
C ALA A 591 7.36 -28.15 -12.22
N ILE A 592 6.91 -26.89 -12.24
CA ILE A 592 5.63 -26.47 -11.64
C ILE A 592 4.47 -26.84 -12.57
N PRO A 593 3.52 -27.71 -12.14
CA PRO A 593 2.31 -28.02 -12.90
C PRO A 593 1.26 -26.91 -12.71
N PHE A 594 1.51 -25.73 -13.26
CA PHE A 594 0.69 -24.53 -12.99
C PHE A 594 -0.81 -24.72 -13.25
N GLU A 595 -1.18 -25.33 -14.38
CA GLU A 595 -2.59 -25.56 -14.73
C GLU A 595 -3.31 -26.39 -13.67
N GLN A 596 -2.66 -27.43 -13.15
CA GLN A 596 -3.22 -28.27 -12.09
C GLN A 596 -3.36 -27.49 -10.77
N ILE A 597 -2.38 -26.65 -10.43
CA ILE A 597 -2.44 -25.79 -9.24
C ILE A 597 -3.61 -24.80 -9.38
N ARG A 598 -3.71 -24.13 -10.53
CA ARG A 598 -4.79 -23.19 -10.84
C ARG A 598 -6.17 -23.86 -10.67
N ASP A 599 -6.36 -25.02 -11.28
CA ASP A 599 -7.68 -25.63 -11.36
C ASP A 599 -8.08 -26.31 -10.05
N VAL A 600 -7.16 -27.01 -9.38
CA VAL A 600 -7.46 -27.81 -8.18
C VAL A 600 -7.42 -26.97 -6.90
N VAL A 601 -6.43 -26.10 -6.75
CA VAL A 601 -6.22 -25.32 -5.50
C VAL A 601 -6.95 -23.98 -5.55
N TYR A 602 -6.90 -23.31 -6.69
CA TYR A 602 -7.44 -21.96 -6.85
C TYR A 602 -8.79 -21.92 -7.58
N ALA A 603 -9.37 -23.06 -7.93
CA ALA A 603 -10.65 -23.16 -8.63
C ALA A 603 -10.72 -22.27 -9.90
N GLY A 604 -9.61 -22.16 -10.64
CA GLY A 604 -9.50 -21.31 -11.83
C GLY A 604 -9.15 -19.84 -11.56
N MET A 605 -9.09 -19.41 -10.30
CA MET A 605 -8.97 -17.99 -9.89
C MET A 605 -7.52 -17.49 -9.74
N LEU A 606 -6.57 -18.17 -10.38
CA LEU A 606 -5.17 -17.78 -10.41
C LEU A 606 -4.72 -17.61 -11.87
N GLU A 607 -4.29 -16.42 -12.23
CA GLU A 607 -3.72 -16.12 -13.55
C GLU A 607 -2.21 -16.32 -13.55
N ARG A 608 -1.63 -16.80 -14.65
CA ARG A 608 -0.20 -17.09 -14.69
C ARG A 608 0.62 -15.80 -14.60
N LEU A 609 1.70 -15.82 -13.81
CA LEU A 609 2.67 -14.73 -13.72
C LEU A 609 4.08 -15.27 -13.96
N TYR A 610 4.89 -14.54 -14.73
CA TYR A 610 6.26 -14.96 -15.10
C TYR A 610 7.36 -14.15 -14.43
N GLY A 611 7.02 -13.15 -13.61
CA GLY A 611 7.99 -12.24 -12.99
C GLY A 611 7.37 -11.49 -11.81
N VAL A 612 8.11 -10.51 -11.28
CA VAL A 612 7.74 -9.78 -10.06
C VAL A 612 6.63 -8.74 -10.23
N ILE A 613 6.42 -8.25 -11.45
CA ILE A 613 5.46 -7.16 -11.73
C ILE A 613 4.12 -7.79 -12.11
N PRO A 614 3.03 -7.55 -11.35
CA PRO A 614 1.70 -8.06 -11.67
C PRO A 614 1.19 -7.56 -13.02
N ALA A 615 0.33 -8.34 -13.66
CA ALA A 615 -0.34 -7.92 -14.87
C ALA A 615 -1.23 -6.70 -14.62
N GLY A 616 -1.19 -5.76 -15.58
CA GLY A 616 -1.85 -4.45 -15.49
C GLY A 616 -1.00 -3.34 -14.85
N PHE A 617 0.16 -3.65 -14.28
CA PHE A 617 1.06 -2.66 -13.69
C PHE A 617 2.10 -2.16 -14.71
N PRO A 618 2.56 -0.89 -14.62
CA PRO A 618 3.63 -0.38 -15.47
C PRO A 618 4.88 -1.28 -15.43
N GLY A 619 5.32 -1.71 -16.63
CA GLY A 619 6.48 -2.57 -16.82
C GLY A 619 6.22 -4.08 -16.77
N HIS A 620 4.98 -4.52 -16.56
CA HIS A 620 4.61 -5.92 -16.85
C HIS A 620 4.62 -6.16 -18.36
N ASN A 621 5.38 -7.17 -18.80
CA ASN A 621 5.43 -7.54 -20.21
C ASN A 621 5.87 -8.99 -20.42
N ASP A 622 4.91 -9.85 -20.80
CA ASP A 622 5.12 -11.28 -21.04
C ASP A 622 5.74 -11.62 -22.41
N GLU A 623 5.95 -10.63 -23.28
CA GLU A 623 6.57 -10.81 -24.60
C GLU A 623 8.10 -10.75 -24.54
N ILE A 624 8.64 -10.10 -23.50
CA ILE A 624 10.09 -9.90 -23.35
C ILE A 624 10.75 -10.90 -22.40
N VAL A 625 10.03 -11.90 -21.92
CA VAL A 625 10.48 -12.86 -20.89
C VAL A 625 10.30 -14.32 -21.30
N GLU A 626 10.98 -15.24 -20.62
CA GLU A 626 10.76 -16.68 -20.81
C GLU A 626 9.43 -17.10 -20.19
N ARG A 627 8.57 -17.71 -21.00
CA ARG A 627 7.31 -18.32 -20.55
C ARG A 627 7.58 -19.74 -20.05
N TYR A 628 7.90 -19.86 -18.76
CA TYR A 628 8.13 -21.16 -18.12
C TYR A 628 6.83 -22.01 -18.14
N THR A 629 6.79 -23.02 -19.01
CA THR A 629 5.71 -24.02 -19.12
C THR A 629 6.07 -25.30 -18.35
N PHE A 630 5.08 -26.11 -17.99
CA PHE A 630 5.36 -27.40 -17.35
C PHE A 630 6.08 -28.34 -18.32
N ASN A 631 7.36 -28.61 -18.06
CA ASN A 631 8.23 -29.44 -18.89
C ASN A 631 9.30 -30.15 -18.05
N LEU A 632 8.98 -31.36 -17.59
CA LEU A 632 9.90 -32.17 -16.78
C LEU A 632 11.19 -32.57 -17.53
N ALA A 633 11.16 -32.68 -18.86
CA ALA A 633 12.36 -33.01 -19.63
C ALA A 633 13.36 -31.83 -19.60
N LYS A 634 12.88 -30.60 -19.82
CA LYS A 634 13.69 -29.37 -19.71
C LYS A 634 14.18 -29.16 -18.27
N ALA A 635 13.34 -29.41 -17.28
CA ALA A 635 13.74 -29.37 -15.87
C ALA A 635 14.90 -30.33 -15.56
N LYS A 636 14.78 -31.61 -15.94
CA LYS A 636 15.84 -32.62 -15.75
C LYS A 636 17.13 -32.25 -16.49
N ALA A 637 17.03 -31.70 -17.71
CA ALA A 637 18.19 -31.22 -18.46
C ALA A 637 18.92 -30.08 -17.75
N LEU A 638 18.18 -29.11 -17.20
CA LEU A 638 18.74 -27.99 -16.43
C LEU A 638 19.39 -28.45 -15.11
N ILE A 639 18.81 -29.44 -14.41
CA ILE A 639 19.46 -30.06 -13.24
C ILE A 639 20.75 -30.76 -13.63
N LYS A 640 20.77 -31.51 -14.74
CA LYS A 640 22.02 -32.12 -15.24
C LYS A 640 23.07 -31.06 -15.57
N GLN A 641 22.66 -29.97 -16.21
CA GLN A 641 23.55 -28.86 -16.57
C GLN A 641 24.06 -28.10 -15.33
N SER A 642 23.27 -28.05 -14.25
CA SER A 642 23.66 -27.34 -13.03
C SER A 642 24.79 -28.05 -12.26
N GLY A 643 25.02 -29.34 -12.53
CA GLY A 643 26.01 -30.16 -11.82
C GLY A 643 25.58 -30.54 -10.40
N ILE A 644 24.36 -30.18 -9.99
CA ILE A 644 23.81 -30.57 -8.68
C ILE A 644 23.39 -32.04 -8.73
N ASP A 645 23.81 -32.78 -7.72
CA ASP A 645 23.32 -34.15 -7.47
C ASP A 645 22.02 -34.07 -6.65
N PRO A 646 20.85 -34.30 -7.26
CA PRO A 646 19.57 -34.18 -6.56
C PRO A 646 19.41 -35.23 -5.45
N THR A 647 20.17 -36.33 -5.47
CA THR A 647 20.05 -37.40 -4.46
C THR A 647 20.55 -36.98 -3.08
N LYS A 648 21.27 -35.86 -2.99
CA LYS A 648 21.75 -35.28 -1.74
C LYS A 648 20.70 -34.43 -1.00
N TYR A 649 19.51 -34.29 -1.59
CA TYR A 649 18.44 -33.44 -1.10
C TYR A 649 17.15 -34.26 -0.94
N THR A 650 16.42 -34.07 0.15
CA THR A 650 15.18 -34.79 0.48
C THR A 650 13.99 -33.86 0.57
#